data_AF-A0A815G234-F1
#
_entry.id   AF-A0A815G234-F1
#
_cell.length_a   1.000
_cell.length_b   1.000
_cell.length_c   1.000
_cell.angle_alpha   90.00
_cell.angle_beta   90.00
_cell.angle_gamma   90.00
#
_symmetry.space_group_name_H-M   'P 1'
#
loop_
_entity.id
_entity.type
_entity.pdbx_description
1 polymer ?
#
loop_
_entity_poly.entity_id
_entity_poly.type
_entity_poly.pdbx_seq_one_letter_code
_entity_poly.pdbx_strand_id
1 'polypeptide(L)'
;MKYKDEVIIFFRKQIQVKNQERINIDRNRQNVSQRLQLTNNELIMTEESLVKLNESLKNLQEEKQKLETNFERLTTERDQYESQMNQEKQTIQRLTQELRIETIKQRKNEQIVTEQKKKVRLYEENLKKSESKEATARNDQIKATQDQIQAETQLNNAQLALDEAERELQRAENAEVKDQDAINKAHNNYQRCQKNVNQMKNTFDNSIRVLAIREKNYADVQALVNSIRQQYQEATDSLTQKEEQLANQNEKTISIRTKLENQKITYNEVKNHWNRLSKECKQVKSQINDKHSKESKLKTDIDKKTKKIETLKKDIQSMNESIEKFDQKIQKSDYDIIQLNEQIHSKEKQYQTKQDENRQIEIQLNSKFIELQKNEQQIQQQQNMINERNIILQRANNNIENIRTNIAKITRSVFDLEDDLAEQQQLLRNSQRQQEILNKEHNKIQDDLLIQQREKQQHENDIRHLSRQINQQQNLLNQKQEILTDLQVQVNQKRLELNTTHEKYNSHKEQLDNTQLTLKNIDQQINGIDARKRQFDHNIERKVHETKTIKELFDKKKIEIDNRKENLKRVTNNYDEKNKVYNALNRNKNNVIIKIDQRRIAQADVDRKLEETHNQLTAKRRNIRSLATGLRQVNMTIRQNLSYEQINHDVAQEVAEHNNLKIHKLNQDEYSIDDNLTQRQFLHNKY
;
A
#
# COMPACT_ATOMS: atom_id res chain seq x y z
N MET A 1 -3.72 3.87 92.83
CA MET A 1 -2.80 3.73 91.67
C MET A 1 -2.81 2.32 91.11
N LYS A 2 -2.21 1.29 91.74
CA LYS A 2 -2.03 -0.11 91.24
C LYS A 2 -2.99 -0.61 90.13
N TYR A 3 -4.32 -0.55 90.34
CA TYR A 3 -5.34 -0.97 89.37
C TYR A 3 -5.27 -0.29 87.98
N LYS A 4 -4.64 0.89 87.85
CA LYS A 4 -4.41 1.58 86.57
C LYS A 4 -3.39 0.82 85.72
N ASP A 5 -2.28 0.45 86.34
CA ASP A 5 -1.11 -0.08 85.66
C ASP A 5 -1.36 -1.52 85.20
N GLU A 6 -2.00 -2.34 86.05
CA GLU A 6 -2.34 -3.74 85.75
C GLU A 6 -3.25 -3.89 84.51
N VAL A 7 -4.28 -3.04 84.38
CA VAL A 7 -5.20 -3.08 83.22
C VAL A 7 -4.50 -2.63 81.94
N ILE A 8 -3.68 -1.57 81.99
CA ILE A 8 -2.93 -1.09 80.82
C ILE A 8 -1.86 -2.11 80.40
N ILE A 9 -1.19 -2.75 81.36
CA ILE A 9 -0.21 -3.83 81.10
C ILE A 9 -0.89 -5.05 80.43
N PHE A 10 -2.11 -5.41 80.83
CA PHE A 10 -2.87 -6.50 80.20
C PHE A 10 -3.10 -6.25 78.71
N PHE A 11 -3.66 -5.08 78.33
CA PHE A 11 -3.91 -4.76 76.92
C PHE A 11 -2.60 -4.58 76.13
N ARG A 12 -1.54 -4.02 76.72
CA ARG A 12 -0.22 -3.94 76.06
C ARG A 12 0.38 -5.32 75.79
N LYS A 13 0.18 -6.32 76.67
CA LYS A 13 0.55 -7.72 76.40
C LYS A 13 -0.27 -8.35 75.27
N GLN A 14 -1.58 -8.09 75.19
CA GLN A 14 -2.42 -8.54 74.06
C GLN A 14 -1.91 -7.99 72.72
N ILE A 15 -1.59 -6.70 72.66
CA ILE A 15 -1.00 -6.05 71.47
C ILE A 15 0.37 -6.64 71.12
N GLN A 16 1.20 -6.98 72.11
CA GLN A 16 2.50 -7.61 71.87
C GLN A 16 2.35 -9.01 71.23
N VAL A 17 1.41 -9.83 71.72
CA VAL A 17 1.10 -11.14 71.11
C VAL A 17 0.57 -10.97 69.68
N LYS A 18 -0.38 -10.05 69.46
CA LYS A 18 -0.93 -9.79 68.12
C LYS A 18 0.11 -9.27 67.11
N ASN A 19 1.05 -8.42 67.54
CA ASN A 19 2.18 -8.03 66.70
C ASN A 19 3.08 -9.23 66.35
N GLN A 20 3.33 -10.14 67.29
CA GLN A 20 4.14 -11.32 67.04
C GLN A 20 3.46 -12.29 66.05
N GLU A 21 2.14 -12.47 66.17
CA GLU A 21 1.32 -13.21 65.19
C GLU A 21 1.43 -12.56 63.79
N ARG A 22 1.19 -11.25 63.69
CA ARG A 22 1.29 -10.46 62.46
C ARG A 22 2.65 -10.63 61.77
N ILE A 23 3.75 -10.49 62.51
CA ILE A 23 5.12 -10.61 61.98
C ILE A 23 5.39 -12.02 61.44
N ASN A 24 4.88 -13.06 62.11
CA ASN A 24 5.02 -14.43 61.63
C ASN A 24 4.15 -14.71 60.39
N ILE A 25 2.97 -14.09 60.28
CA ILE A 25 2.12 -14.17 59.09
C ILE A 25 2.81 -13.49 57.89
N ASP A 26 3.36 -12.28 58.06
CA ASP A 26 4.05 -11.56 56.98
C ASP A 26 5.34 -12.25 56.54
N ARG A 27 6.11 -12.85 57.44
CA ARG A 27 7.25 -13.73 57.05
C ARG A 27 6.82 -14.88 56.15
N ASN A 28 5.70 -15.55 56.47
CA ASN A 28 5.18 -16.63 55.64
C ASN A 28 4.67 -16.13 54.29
N ARG A 29 4.02 -14.96 54.25
CA ARG A 29 3.64 -14.25 53.02
C ARG A 29 4.86 -13.95 52.14
N GLN A 30 5.92 -13.38 52.71
CA GLN A 30 7.17 -13.07 52.01
C GLN A 30 7.83 -14.34 51.44
N ASN A 31 7.88 -15.44 52.21
CA ASN A 31 8.40 -16.73 51.74
C ASN A 31 7.61 -17.29 50.54
N VAL A 32 6.28 -17.17 50.53
CA VAL A 32 5.45 -17.58 49.38
C VAL A 32 5.65 -16.62 48.19
N SER A 33 5.80 -15.31 48.43
CA SER A 33 6.07 -14.32 47.38
C SER A 33 7.42 -14.55 46.68
N GLN A 34 8.47 -14.93 47.42
CA GLN A 34 9.76 -15.34 46.84
C GLN A 34 9.63 -16.61 45.98
N ARG A 35 8.87 -17.61 46.45
CA ARG A 35 8.57 -18.82 45.65
C ARG A 35 7.80 -18.48 44.38
N LEU A 36 6.78 -17.63 44.47
CA LEU A 36 6.00 -17.14 43.33
C LEU A 36 6.89 -16.47 42.27
N GLN A 37 7.87 -15.65 42.66
CA GLN A 37 8.84 -15.06 41.73
C GLN A 37 9.68 -16.13 41.02
N LEU A 38 10.20 -17.12 41.75
CA LEU A 38 10.99 -18.21 41.16
C LEU A 38 10.16 -19.05 40.18
N THR A 39 8.92 -19.38 40.54
CA THR A 39 8.00 -20.16 39.69
C THR A 39 7.53 -19.37 38.46
N ASN A 40 7.33 -18.05 38.57
CA ASN A 40 7.09 -17.18 37.41
C ASN A 40 8.29 -17.16 36.44
N ASN A 41 9.52 -17.07 36.96
CA ASN A 41 10.72 -17.10 36.13
C ASN A 41 10.87 -18.46 35.42
N GLU A 42 10.62 -19.57 36.12
CA GLU A 42 10.63 -20.91 35.53
C GLU A 42 9.51 -21.10 34.49
N LEU A 43 8.34 -20.49 34.70
CA LEU A 43 7.26 -20.46 33.71
C LEU A 43 7.71 -19.76 32.43
N ILE A 44 8.22 -18.52 32.52
CA ILE A 44 8.70 -17.73 31.38
C ILE A 44 9.75 -18.50 30.57
N MET A 45 10.77 -19.06 31.25
CA MET A 45 11.81 -19.87 30.59
C MET A 45 11.24 -21.15 29.94
N THR A 46 10.18 -21.73 30.50
CA THR A 46 9.53 -22.91 29.94
C THR A 46 8.65 -22.55 28.73
N GLU A 47 7.97 -21.40 28.74
CA GLU A 47 7.18 -20.88 27.63
C GLU A 47 8.07 -20.45 26.44
N GLU A 48 9.17 -19.72 26.68
CA GLU A 48 10.18 -19.47 25.64
C GLU A 48 10.72 -20.76 25.02
N SER A 49 11.00 -21.76 25.85
CA SER A 49 11.48 -23.06 25.40
C SER A 49 10.43 -23.81 24.58
N LEU A 50 9.13 -23.63 24.87
CA LEU A 50 8.03 -24.20 24.08
C LEU A 50 7.88 -23.49 22.73
N VAL A 51 8.01 -22.16 22.68
CA VAL A 51 8.00 -21.40 21.40
C VAL A 51 9.11 -21.90 20.47
N LYS A 52 10.35 -21.99 20.97
CA LYS A 52 11.52 -22.47 20.20
C LYS A 52 11.33 -23.92 19.69
N LEU A 53 10.66 -24.79 20.46
CA LEU A 53 10.33 -26.15 20.03
C LEU A 53 9.21 -26.19 18.97
N ASN A 54 8.17 -25.38 19.12
CA ASN A 54 7.07 -25.28 18.14
C ASN A 54 7.55 -24.73 16.79
N GLU A 55 8.41 -23.72 16.80
CA GLU A 55 9.06 -23.20 15.58
C GLU A 55 9.96 -24.27 14.92
N SER A 56 10.75 -24.99 15.72
CA SER A 56 11.56 -26.12 15.24
C SER A 56 10.70 -27.23 14.62
N LEU A 57 9.54 -27.54 15.22
CA LEU A 57 8.58 -28.52 14.69
C LEU A 57 7.98 -28.05 13.36
N LYS A 58 7.55 -26.79 13.26
CA LYS A 58 7.00 -26.20 12.03
C LYS A 58 8.01 -26.27 10.89
N ASN A 59 9.24 -25.81 11.12
CA ASN A 59 10.30 -25.83 10.11
C ASN A 59 10.61 -27.27 9.64
N LEU A 60 10.67 -28.22 10.58
CA LEU A 60 10.89 -29.64 10.28
C LEU A 60 9.73 -30.25 9.47
N GLN A 61 8.49 -29.85 9.75
CA GLN A 61 7.31 -30.29 9.00
C GLN A 61 7.28 -29.71 7.57
N GLU A 62 7.65 -28.44 7.39
CA GLU A 62 7.80 -27.86 6.05
C GLU A 62 8.90 -28.53 5.23
N GLU A 63 10.06 -28.85 5.84
CA GLU A 63 11.12 -29.62 5.18
C GLU A 63 10.67 -31.03 4.82
N LYS A 64 9.96 -31.72 5.73
CA LYS A 64 9.41 -33.06 5.48
C LYS A 64 8.42 -33.04 4.31
N GLN A 65 7.50 -32.08 4.28
CA GLN A 65 6.52 -31.94 3.20
C GLN A 65 7.20 -31.68 1.84
N LYS A 66 8.23 -30.82 1.80
CA LYS A 66 9.05 -30.58 0.60
C LYS A 66 9.73 -31.87 0.10
N LEU A 67 10.22 -32.72 1.01
CA LEU A 67 10.77 -34.03 0.66
C LEU A 67 9.70 -35.02 0.20
N GLU A 68 8.52 -35.03 0.81
CA GLU A 68 7.39 -35.89 0.42
C GLU A 68 6.89 -35.57 -1.00
N THR A 69 6.65 -34.29 -1.33
CA THR A 69 6.30 -33.88 -2.70
C THR A 69 7.41 -34.18 -3.72
N ASN A 70 8.69 -34.04 -3.35
CA ASN A 70 9.79 -34.44 -4.23
C ASN A 70 9.87 -35.95 -4.43
N PHE A 71 9.56 -36.75 -3.40
CA PHE A 71 9.49 -38.21 -3.49
C PHE A 71 8.34 -38.68 -4.39
N GLU A 72 7.19 -38.04 -4.33
CA GLU A 72 6.04 -38.31 -5.22
C GLU A 72 6.39 -38.00 -6.68
N ARG A 73 7.02 -36.84 -6.95
CA ARG A 73 7.52 -36.48 -8.29
C ARG A 73 8.54 -37.49 -8.81
N LEU A 74 9.60 -37.78 -8.04
CA LEU A 74 10.64 -38.74 -8.43
C LEU A 74 10.09 -40.17 -8.64
N THR A 75 9.09 -40.57 -7.85
CA THR A 75 8.40 -41.86 -8.01
C THR A 75 7.59 -41.89 -9.31
N THR A 76 6.85 -40.82 -9.60
CA THR A 76 6.08 -40.68 -10.85
C THR A 76 6.99 -40.71 -12.07
N GLU A 77 8.10 -39.97 -12.05
CA GLU A 77 9.11 -39.97 -13.10
C GLU A 77 9.76 -41.36 -13.27
N ARG A 78 10.13 -42.02 -12.16
CA ARG A 78 10.68 -43.39 -12.18
C ARG A 78 9.73 -44.34 -12.89
N ASP A 79 8.44 -44.31 -12.57
CA ASP A 79 7.45 -45.25 -13.09
C ASP A 79 7.10 -44.97 -14.56
N GLN A 80 7.18 -43.70 -14.99
CA GLN A 80 7.16 -43.34 -16.42
C GLN A 80 8.36 -43.93 -17.18
N TYR A 81 9.59 -43.75 -16.66
CA TYR A 81 10.79 -44.36 -17.25
C TYR A 81 10.77 -45.90 -17.19
N GLU A 82 10.09 -46.52 -16.22
CA GLU A 82 9.89 -47.98 -16.16
C GLU A 82 8.93 -48.47 -17.25
N SER A 83 7.84 -47.73 -17.48
CA SER A 83 6.91 -47.99 -18.58
C SER A 83 7.60 -47.87 -19.94
N GLN A 84 8.36 -46.79 -20.16
CA GLN A 84 9.20 -46.59 -21.35
C GLN A 84 10.22 -47.73 -21.52
N MET A 85 10.96 -48.09 -20.46
CA MET A 85 11.93 -49.19 -20.51
C MET A 85 11.30 -50.51 -20.96
N ASN A 86 10.06 -50.78 -20.54
CA ASN A 86 9.32 -51.97 -20.94
C ASN A 86 8.80 -51.90 -22.39
N GLN A 87 8.37 -50.71 -22.85
CA GLN A 87 8.01 -50.48 -24.27
C GLN A 87 9.23 -50.70 -25.18
N GLU A 88 10.37 -50.10 -24.88
CA GLU A 88 11.57 -50.22 -25.73
C GLU A 88 12.14 -51.64 -25.73
N LYS A 89 11.99 -52.38 -24.64
CA LYS A 89 12.27 -53.82 -24.57
C LYS A 89 11.38 -54.63 -25.53
N GLN A 90 10.10 -54.28 -25.67
CA GLN A 90 9.20 -54.90 -26.67
C GLN A 90 9.58 -54.49 -28.10
N THR A 91 9.95 -53.23 -28.33
CA THR A 91 10.41 -52.75 -29.65
C THR A 91 11.69 -53.48 -30.09
N ILE A 92 12.65 -53.68 -29.19
CA ILE A 92 13.86 -54.48 -29.42
C ILE A 92 13.51 -55.93 -29.75
N GLN A 93 12.57 -56.55 -29.04
CA GLN A 93 12.13 -57.92 -29.33
C GLN A 93 11.50 -58.04 -30.72
N ARG A 94 10.63 -57.09 -31.11
CA ARG A 94 10.02 -57.05 -32.45
C ARG A 94 11.08 -56.89 -33.55
N LEU A 95 11.96 -55.89 -33.42
CA LEU A 95 13.04 -55.64 -34.40
C LEU A 95 14.03 -56.81 -34.49
N THR A 96 14.27 -57.54 -33.40
CA THR A 96 15.12 -58.75 -33.40
C THR A 96 14.46 -59.91 -34.17
N GLN A 97 13.13 -60.09 -34.04
CA GLN A 97 12.39 -61.07 -34.83
C GLN A 97 12.33 -60.68 -36.31
N GLU A 98 12.08 -59.41 -36.61
CA GLU A 98 12.05 -58.85 -37.97
C GLU A 98 13.41 -59.04 -38.66
N LEU A 99 14.52 -58.68 -38.00
CA LEU A 99 15.89 -58.88 -38.50
C LEU A 99 16.19 -60.37 -38.79
N ARG A 100 15.70 -61.29 -37.94
CA ARG A 100 15.87 -62.73 -38.13
C ARG A 100 15.13 -63.23 -39.38
N ILE A 101 13.91 -62.75 -39.62
CA ILE A 101 13.13 -63.07 -40.83
C ILE A 101 13.84 -62.52 -42.07
N GLU A 102 14.27 -61.25 -42.04
CA GLU A 102 14.88 -60.58 -43.19
C GLU A 102 16.25 -61.18 -43.56
N THR A 103 17.02 -61.60 -42.56
CA THR A 103 18.29 -62.34 -42.75
C THR A 103 18.07 -63.74 -43.37
N ILE A 104 16.94 -64.41 -43.09
CA ILE A 104 16.60 -65.70 -43.73
C ILE A 104 16.22 -65.49 -45.20
N LYS A 105 15.45 -64.44 -45.51
CA LYS A 105 15.15 -64.05 -46.90
C LYS A 105 16.42 -63.69 -47.67
N GLN A 106 17.32 -62.90 -47.08
CA GLN A 106 18.62 -62.56 -47.65
C GLN A 106 19.38 -63.82 -48.09
N ARG A 107 19.60 -64.77 -47.17
CA ARG A 107 20.31 -66.03 -47.48
C ARG A 107 19.67 -66.84 -48.60
N LYS A 108 18.34 -66.85 -48.68
CA LYS A 108 17.62 -67.52 -49.79
C LYS A 108 17.86 -66.81 -51.13
N ASN A 109 17.89 -65.47 -51.15
CA ASN A 109 18.20 -64.71 -52.36
C ASN A 109 19.69 -64.86 -52.77
N GLU A 110 20.61 -64.92 -51.81
CA GLU A 110 22.04 -65.22 -52.05
C GLU A 110 22.24 -66.58 -52.72
N GLN A 111 21.49 -67.60 -52.29
CA GLN A 111 21.48 -68.93 -52.92
C GLN A 111 20.93 -68.88 -54.35
N ILE A 112 19.78 -68.23 -54.57
CA ILE A 112 19.16 -68.10 -55.91
C ILE A 112 20.10 -67.36 -56.89
N VAL A 113 20.74 -66.27 -56.46
CA VAL A 113 21.75 -65.56 -57.27
C VAL A 113 22.95 -66.46 -57.57
N THR A 114 23.41 -67.25 -56.60
CA THR A 114 24.52 -68.20 -56.80
C THR A 114 24.18 -69.29 -57.81
N GLU A 115 22.93 -69.77 -57.84
CA GLU A 115 22.44 -70.74 -58.81
C GLU A 115 22.31 -70.12 -60.21
N GLN A 116 21.75 -68.92 -60.34
CA GLN A 116 21.68 -68.23 -61.64
C GLN A 116 23.06 -67.89 -62.20
N LYS A 117 24.04 -67.53 -61.37
CA LYS A 117 25.44 -67.35 -61.80
C LYS A 117 26.08 -68.61 -62.36
N LYS A 118 25.68 -69.80 -61.89
CA LYS A 118 26.09 -71.09 -62.51
C LYS A 118 25.38 -71.30 -63.85
N LYS A 119 24.09 -70.98 -63.93
CA LYS A 119 23.28 -71.11 -65.15
C LYS A 119 23.80 -70.23 -66.29
N VAL A 120 24.09 -68.95 -66.02
CA VAL A 120 24.67 -68.01 -66.99
C VAL A 120 26.01 -68.52 -67.53
N ARG A 121 26.94 -68.92 -66.65
CA ARG A 121 28.25 -69.48 -67.06
C ARG A 121 28.13 -70.71 -67.96
N LEU A 122 27.18 -71.60 -67.67
CA LEU A 122 26.94 -72.80 -68.49
C LEU A 122 26.46 -72.43 -69.90
N TYR A 123 25.55 -71.46 -70.04
CA TYR A 123 25.14 -70.97 -71.35
C TYR A 123 26.22 -70.15 -72.06
N GLU A 124 27.05 -69.39 -71.33
CA GLU A 124 28.20 -68.67 -71.88
C GLU A 124 29.22 -69.62 -72.50
N GLU A 125 29.52 -70.74 -71.82
CA GLU A 125 30.43 -71.78 -72.30
C GLU A 125 29.85 -72.52 -73.51
N ASN A 126 28.55 -72.85 -73.47
CA ASN A 126 27.85 -73.46 -74.59
C ASN A 126 27.76 -72.53 -75.81
N LEU A 127 27.58 -71.22 -75.61
CA LEU A 127 27.55 -70.22 -76.66
C LEU A 127 28.90 -70.16 -77.38
N LYS A 128 30.00 -69.99 -76.64
CA LYS A 128 31.38 -70.00 -77.20
C LYS A 128 31.69 -71.29 -77.96
N LYS A 129 31.26 -72.45 -77.42
CA LYS A 129 31.38 -73.76 -78.10
C LYS A 129 30.57 -73.86 -79.39
N SER A 130 29.42 -73.18 -79.48
CA SER A 130 28.55 -73.21 -80.66
C SER A 130 28.97 -72.17 -81.71
N GLU A 131 29.37 -70.96 -81.30
CA GLU A 131 29.92 -69.93 -82.19
C GLU A 131 31.23 -70.40 -82.85
N SER A 132 32.06 -71.17 -82.13
CA SER A 132 33.22 -71.84 -82.73
C SER A 132 32.82 -72.86 -83.81
N LYS A 133 31.68 -73.55 -83.68
CA LYS A 133 31.18 -74.48 -84.70
C LYS A 133 30.56 -73.74 -85.88
N GLU A 134 29.86 -72.64 -85.64
CA GLU A 134 29.33 -71.75 -86.71
C GLU A 134 30.47 -71.20 -87.56
N ALA A 135 31.56 -70.73 -86.93
CA ALA A 135 32.76 -70.29 -87.64
C ALA A 135 33.38 -71.40 -88.51
N THR A 136 33.48 -72.64 -88.00
CA THR A 136 33.95 -73.79 -88.79
C THR A 136 33.00 -74.11 -89.95
N ALA A 137 31.69 -74.19 -89.71
CA ALA A 137 30.69 -74.48 -90.72
C ALA A 137 30.64 -73.41 -91.83
N ARG A 138 30.80 -72.14 -91.45
CA ARG A 138 30.90 -71.00 -92.38
C ARG A 138 32.13 -71.08 -93.26
N ASN A 139 33.29 -71.44 -92.70
CA ASN A 139 34.52 -71.61 -93.46
C ASN A 139 34.42 -72.81 -94.43
N ASP A 140 33.79 -73.91 -94.00
CA ASP A 140 33.49 -75.07 -94.86
C ASP A 140 32.52 -74.70 -96.00
N GLN A 141 31.52 -73.85 -95.75
CA GLN A 141 30.62 -73.32 -96.79
C GLN A 141 31.39 -72.43 -97.77
N ILE A 142 32.13 -71.43 -97.29
CA ILE A 142 32.93 -70.51 -98.12
C ILE A 142 33.90 -71.29 -99.02
N LYS A 143 34.55 -72.33 -98.48
CA LYS A 143 35.41 -73.20 -99.27
C LYS A 143 34.62 -73.96 -100.34
N ALA A 144 33.49 -74.57 -99.99
CA ALA A 144 32.65 -75.27 -100.97
C ALA A 144 32.17 -74.35 -102.11
N THR A 145 31.87 -73.07 -101.82
CA THR A 145 31.55 -72.06 -102.84
C THR A 145 32.76 -71.76 -103.74
N GLN A 146 33.97 -71.65 -103.17
CA GLN A 146 35.21 -71.46 -103.95
C GLN A 146 35.51 -72.68 -104.83
N ASP A 147 35.35 -73.90 -104.30
CA ASP A 147 35.54 -75.15 -105.02
C ASP A 147 34.51 -75.28 -106.18
N GLN A 148 33.25 -74.85 -105.97
CA GLN A 148 32.24 -74.77 -107.04
C GLN A 148 32.62 -73.76 -108.13
N ILE A 149 32.98 -72.53 -107.77
CA ILE A 149 33.38 -71.49 -108.76
C ILE A 149 34.58 -71.96 -109.60
N GLN A 150 35.53 -72.68 -108.99
CA GLN A 150 36.64 -73.30 -109.72
C GLN A 150 36.18 -74.41 -110.67
N ALA A 151 35.30 -75.31 -110.23
CA ALA A 151 34.74 -76.37 -111.08
C ALA A 151 33.92 -75.81 -112.26
N GLU A 152 33.15 -74.75 -112.02
CA GLU A 152 32.38 -74.01 -113.04
C GLU A 152 33.32 -73.36 -114.08
N THR A 153 34.38 -72.71 -113.61
CA THR A 153 35.42 -72.11 -114.48
C THR A 153 36.13 -73.18 -115.32
N GLN A 154 36.44 -74.35 -114.73
CA GLN A 154 37.05 -75.48 -115.45
C GLN A 154 36.09 -76.09 -116.48
N LEU A 155 34.79 -76.20 -116.17
CA LEU A 155 33.76 -76.65 -117.10
C LEU A 155 33.60 -75.68 -118.27
N ASN A 156 33.51 -74.37 -118.01
CA ASN A 156 33.41 -73.35 -119.05
C ASN A 156 34.65 -73.34 -119.98
N ASN A 157 35.86 -73.46 -119.42
CA ASN A 157 37.08 -73.59 -120.20
C ASN A 157 37.13 -74.88 -121.04
N ALA A 158 36.66 -76.00 -120.47
CA ALA A 158 36.55 -77.27 -121.20
C ALA A 158 35.52 -77.19 -122.35
N GLN A 159 34.41 -76.48 -122.14
CA GLN A 159 33.40 -76.26 -123.18
C GLN A 159 33.95 -75.38 -124.31
N LEU A 160 34.63 -74.28 -124.01
CA LEU A 160 35.29 -73.45 -125.03
C LEU A 160 36.30 -74.26 -125.88
N ALA A 161 37.08 -75.14 -125.25
CA ALA A 161 38.01 -76.04 -125.95
C ALA A 161 37.31 -77.16 -126.76
N LEU A 162 36.08 -77.54 -126.39
CA LEU A 162 35.24 -78.43 -127.20
C LEU A 162 34.66 -77.68 -128.41
N ASP A 163 34.12 -76.47 -128.21
CA ASP A 163 33.59 -75.61 -129.27
C ASP A 163 34.67 -75.22 -130.29
N GLU A 164 35.94 -75.11 -129.86
CA GLU A 164 37.08 -74.88 -130.75
C GLU A 164 37.49 -76.15 -131.49
N ALA A 165 37.61 -77.31 -130.81
CA ALA A 165 37.88 -78.60 -131.46
C ALA A 165 36.78 -79.02 -132.45
N GLU A 166 35.52 -78.64 -132.21
CA GLU A 166 34.42 -78.85 -133.16
C GLU A 166 34.59 -77.99 -134.42
N ARG A 167 35.03 -76.73 -134.25
CA ARG A 167 35.37 -75.84 -135.37
C ARG A 167 36.62 -76.31 -136.13
N GLU A 168 37.60 -76.93 -135.47
CA GLU A 168 38.72 -77.60 -136.14
C GLU A 168 38.26 -78.79 -136.98
N LEU A 169 37.40 -79.66 -136.41
CA LEU A 169 36.84 -80.81 -137.12
C LEU A 169 36.02 -80.37 -138.34
N GLN A 170 35.10 -79.42 -138.18
CA GLN A 170 34.31 -78.86 -139.27
C GLN A 170 35.20 -78.21 -140.36
N ARG A 171 36.33 -77.59 -140.00
CA ARG A 171 37.30 -77.07 -140.98
C ARG A 171 38.03 -78.18 -141.74
N ALA A 172 38.44 -79.25 -141.06
CA ALA A 172 39.12 -80.39 -141.69
C ALA A 172 38.18 -81.16 -142.64
N GLU A 173 36.91 -81.34 -142.27
CA GLU A 173 35.91 -82.04 -143.09
C GLU A 173 35.51 -81.28 -144.37
N ASN A 174 35.60 -79.95 -144.35
CA ASN A 174 35.21 -79.04 -145.44
C ASN A 174 36.38 -78.49 -146.28
N ALA A 175 37.62 -78.96 -146.08
CA ALA A 175 38.76 -78.55 -146.89
C ALA A 175 38.68 -79.07 -148.35
N GLU A 176 39.17 -78.30 -149.32
CA GLU A 176 39.22 -78.69 -150.74
C GLU A 176 40.07 -79.94 -150.99
N VAL A 177 41.15 -80.12 -150.21
CA VAL A 177 41.98 -81.33 -150.20
C VAL A 177 41.72 -82.09 -148.90
N LYS A 178 41.02 -83.22 -149.00
CA LYS A 178 40.62 -84.03 -147.84
C LYS A 178 41.75 -84.93 -147.35
N ASP A 179 42.61 -84.41 -146.49
CA ASP A 179 43.52 -85.22 -145.69
C ASP A 179 42.74 -85.98 -144.60
N GLN A 180 42.51 -87.28 -144.83
CA GLN A 180 41.83 -88.16 -143.89
C GLN A 180 42.57 -88.28 -142.55
N ASP A 181 43.90 -88.13 -142.53
CA ASP A 181 44.70 -88.24 -141.30
C ASP A 181 44.58 -86.95 -140.46
N ALA A 182 44.39 -85.79 -141.10
CA ALA A 182 44.01 -84.54 -140.42
C ALA A 182 42.58 -84.61 -139.84
N ILE A 183 41.60 -85.11 -140.61
CA ILE A 183 40.22 -85.33 -140.13
C ILE A 183 40.22 -86.29 -138.93
N ASN A 184 40.95 -87.41 -139.01
CA ASN A 184 41.08 -88.36 -137.91
C ASN A 184 41.71 -87.74 -136.66
N LYS A 185 42.71 -86.85 -136.80
CA LYS A 185 43.31 -86.13 -135.66
C LYS A 185 42.33 -85.14 -135.04
N ALA A 186 41.62 -84.34 -135.83
CA ALA A 186 40.61 -83.39 -135.34
C ALA A 186 39.45 -84.12 -134.65
N HIS A 187 38.99 -85.26 -135.19
CA HIS A 187 37.93 -86.06 -134.59
C HIS A 187 38.37 -86.68 -133.25
N ASN A 188 39.61 -87.16 -133.15
CA ASN A 188 40.19 -87.62 -131.89
C ASN A 188 40.37 -86.48 -130.87
N ASN A 189 40.70 -85.26 -131.32
CA ASN A 189 40.75 -84.07 -130.46
C ASN A 189 39.36 -83.72 -129.91
N TYR A 190 38.35 -83.68 -130.78
CA TYR A 190 36.95 -83.48 -130.41
C TYR A 190 36.46 -84.52 -129.38
N GLN A 191 36.67 -85.82 -129.63
CA GLN A 191 36.32 -86.88 -128.67
C GLN A 191 37.04 -86.72 -127.31
N ARG A 192 38.29 -86.23 -127.32
CA ARG A 192 39.06 -85.96 -126.09
C ARG A 192 38.48 -84.77 -125.32
N CYS A 193 38.19 -83.66 -126.00
CA CYS A 193 37.52 -82.52 -125.39
C CYS A 193 36.12 -82.89 -124.86
N GLN A 194 35.36 -83.70 -125.60
CA GLN A 194 34.02 -84.16 -125.17
C GLN A 194 34.09 -85.05 -123.92
N LYS A 195 35.09 -85.93 -123.81
CA LYS A 195 35.36 -86.69 -122.58
C LYS A 195 35.77 -85.78 -121.42
N ASN A 196 36.59 -84.76 -121.68
CA ASN A 196 36.98 -83.77 -120.66
C ASN A 196 35.79 -82.93 -120.16
N VAL A 197 34.92 -82.42 -121.05
CA VAL A 197 33.67 -81.72 -120.68
C VAL A 197 32.79 -82.60 -119.80
N ASN A 198 32.59 -83.87 -120.17
CA ASN A 198 31.81 -84.79 -119.33
C ASN A 198 32.46 -85.05 -117.96
N GLN A 199 33.79 -85.08 -117.86
CA GLN A 199 34.49 -85.16 -116.58
C GLN A 199 34.30 -83.89 -115.73
N MET A 200 34.51 -82.71 -116.31
CA MET A 200 34.33 -81.42 -115.61
C MET A 200 32.89 -81.18 -115.19
N LYS A 201 31.91 -81.63 -115.99
CA LYS A 201 30.49 -81.57 -115.64
C LYS A 201 30.18 -82.42 -114.40
N ASN A 202 30.68 -83.66 -114.34
CA ASN A 202 30.55 -84.50 -113.15
C ASN A 202 31.25 -83.88 -111.92
N THR A 203 32.39 -83.19 -112.10
CA THR A 203 33.05 -82.44 -111.01
C THR A 203 32.17 -81.28 -110.53
N PHE A 204 31.60 -80.50 -111.45
CA PHE A 204 30.70 -79.38 -111.13
C PHE A 204 29.41 -79.84 -110.45
N ASP A 205 28.72 -80.86 -110.99
CA ASP A 205 27.51 -81.45 -110.39
C ASP A 205 27.78 -81.98 -108.96
N ASN A 206 28.97 -82.54 -108.71
CA ASN A 206 29.40 -82.93 -107.36
C ASN A 206 29.72 -81.72 -106.47
N SER A 207 30.33 -80.65 -107.00
CA SER A 207 30.61 -79.43 -106.24
C SER A 207 29.31 -78.75 -105.75
N ILE A 208 28.26 -78.69 -106.58
CA ILE A 208 26.93 -78.19 -106.20
C ILE A 208 26.33 -79.01 -105.06
N ARG A 209 26.42 -80.35 -105.14
CA ARG A 209 25.93 -81.26 -104.08
C ARG A 209 26.68 -81.05 -102.76
N VAL A 210 28.00 -80.88 -102.81
CA VAL A 210 28.82 -80.59 -101.62
C VAL A 210 28.45 -79.24 -101.03
N LEU A 211 28.32 -78.19 -101.86
CA LEU A 211 27.90 -76.86 -101.39
C LEU A 211 26.54 -76.93 -100.69
N ALA A 212 25.50 -77.49 -101.33
CA ALA A 212 24.16 -77.58 -100.73
C ALA A 212 24.14 -78.30 -99.36
N ILE A 213 25.01 -79.31 -99.16
CA ILE A 213 25.20 -79.97 -97.87
C ILE A 213 25.87 -79.03 -96.84
N ARG A 214 26.87 -78.24 -97.26
CA ARG A 214 27.54 -77.26 -96.38
C ARG A 214 26.64 -76.07 -96.03
N GLU A 215 25.86 -75.56 -96.97
CA GLU A 215 24.88 -74.49 -96.74
C GLU A 215 23.82 -74.91 -95.72
N LYS A 216 23.24 -76.11 -95.89
CA LYS A 216 22.30 -76.65 -94.90
C LYS A 216 22.95 -76.81 -93.53
N ASN A 217 24.13 -77.42 -93.46
CA ASN A 217 24.84 -77.61 -92.19
C ASN A 217 25.18 -76.27 -91.50
N TYR A 218 25.54 -75.24 -92.26
CA TYR A 218 25.74 -73.89 -91.71
C TYR A 218 24.43 -73.30 -91.17
N ALA A 219 23.32 -73.40 -91.91
CA ALA A 219 22.01 -72.93 -91.45
C ALA A 219 21.52 -73.66 -90.18
N ASP A 220 21.67 -74.99 -90.11
CA ASP A 220 21.32 -75.81 -88.95
C ASP A 220 22.16 -75.40 -87.70
N VAL A 221 23.47 -75.14 -87.88
CA VAL A 221 24.35 -74.67 -86.80
C VAL A 221 24.07 -73.22 -86.39
N GLN A 222 23.75 -72.34 -87.34
CA GLN A 222 23.40 -70.95 -87.06
C GLN A 222 22.08 -70.85 -86.28
N ALA A 223 21.08 -71.67 -86.61
CA ALA A 223 19.85 -71.79 -85.83
C ALA A 223 20.13 -72.23 -84.37
N LEU A 224 21.05 -73.18 -84.19
CA LEU A 224 21.48 -73.62 -82.86
C LEU A 224 22.20 -72.51 -82.07
N VAL A 225 23.11 -71.74 -82.70
CA VAL A 225 23.77 -70.59 -82.05
C VAL A 225 22.74 -69.55 -81.62
N ASN A 226 21.79 -69.19 -82.48
CA ASN A 226 20.76 -68.21 -82.14
C ASN A 226 19.88 -68.67 -80.95
N SER A 227 19.53 -69.96 -80.88
CA SER A 227 18.81 -70.53 -79.73
C SER A 227 19.62 -70.48 -78.43
N ILE A 228 20.92 -70.81 -78.48
CA ILE A 228 21.80 -70.76 -77.30
C ILE A 228 22.05 -69.30 -76.88
N ARG A 229 22.19 -68.37 -77.83
CA ARG A 229 22.35 -66.92 -77.56
C ARG A 229 21.11 -66.35 -76.87
N GLN A 230 19.91 -66.77 -77.27
CA GLN A 230 18.67 -66.43 -76.56
C GLN A 230 18.67 -66.98 -75.13
N GLN A 231 18.99 -68.26 -74.91
CA GLN A 231 19.04 -68.86 -73.56
C GLN A 231 20.07 -68.17 -72.65
N TYR A 232 21.21 -67.75 -73.20
CA TYR A 232 22.21 -66.95 -72.50
C TYR A 232 21.69 -65.57 -72.10
N GLN A 233 21.00 -64.87 -73.00
CA GLN A 233 20.39 -63.56 -72.71
C GLN A 233 19.31 -63.67 -71.63
N GLU A 234 18.35 -64.59 -71.79
CA GLU A 234 17.27 -64.83 -70.80
C GLU A 234 17.82 -65.16 -69.41
N ALA A 235 18.90 -65.94 -69.33
CA ALA A 235 19.57 -66.23 -68.07
C ALA A 235 20.29 -65.02 -67.47
N THR A 236 20.86 -64.14 -68.31
CA THR A 236 21.57 -62.92 -67.90
C THR A 236 20.59 -61.87 -67.38
N ASP A 237 19.46 -61.69 -68.05
CA ASP A 237 18.37 -60.80 -67.61
C ASP A 237 17.74 -61.32 -66.31
N SER A 238 17.50 -62.64 -66.22
CA SER A 238 17.00 -63.28 -65.00
C SER A 238 18.00 -63.19 -63.84
N LEU A 239 19.31 -63.32 -64.09
CA LEU A 239 20.34 -63.09 -63.08
C LEU A 239 20.29 -61.64 -62.59
N THR A 240 20.29 -60.68 -63.50
CA THR A 240 20.26 -59.23 -63.19
C THR A 240 19.09 -58.88 -62.27
N GLN A 241 17.88 -59.36 -62.60
CA GLN A 241 16.69 -59.18 -61.76
C GLN A 241 16.84 -59.83 -60.37
N LYS A 242 17.56 -60.96 -60.25
CA LYS A 242 17.81 -61.60 -58.95
C LYS A 242 18.90 -60.90 -58.13
N GLU A 243 19.90 -60.30 -58.77
CA GLU A 243 20.88 -59.46 -58.08
C GLU A 243 20.24 -58.16 -57.56
N GLU A 244 19.34 -57.54 -58.32
CA GLU A 244 18.54 -56.39 -57.86
C GLU A 244 17.62 -56.77 -56.68
N GLN A 245 16.95 -57.93 -56.76
CA GLN A 245 16.13 -58.45 -55.64
C GLN A 245 16.97 -58.81 -54.41
N LEU A 246 18.25 -59.15 -54.56
CA LEU A 246 19.18 -59.34 -53.44
C LEU A 246 19.67 -57.99 -52.87
N ALA A 247 20.00 -57.01 -53.71
CA ALA A 247 20.40 -55.67 -53.25
C ALA A 247 19.32 -55.01 -52.38
N ASN A 248 18.08 -54.97 -52.88
CA ASN A 248 16.91 -54.50 -52.13
C ASN A 248 16.67 -55.27 -50.81
N GLN A 249 17.04 -56.55 -50.76
CA GLN A 249 16.92 -57.40 -49.56
C GLN A 249 18.02 -57.11 -48.53
N ASN A 250 19.23 -56.78 -49.00
CA ASN A 250 20.36 -56.38 -48.17
C ASN A 250 20.10 -55.02 -47.51
N GLU A 251 19.61 -54.03 -48.26
CA GLU A 251 19.29 -52.69 -47.73
C GLU A 251 18.24 -52.74 -46.62
N LYS A 252 17.18 -53.53 -46.78
CA LYS A 252 16.18 -53.78 -45.72
C LYS A 252 16.81 -54.38 -44.47
N THR A 253 17.65 -55.40 -44.65
CA THR A 253 18.34 -56.09 -43.53
C THR A 253 19.31 -55.15 -42.80
N ILE A 254 20.00 -54.26 -43.52
CA ILE A 254 20.84 -53.20 -42.95
C ILE A 254 19.98 -52.17 -42.20
N SER A 255 18.90 -51.67 -42.81
CA SER A 255 17.99 -50.70 -42.20
C SER A 255 17.40 -51.19 -40.87
N ILE A 256 16.93 -52.45 -40.82
CA ILE A 256 16.41 -53.06 -39.59
C ILE A 256 17.53 -53.24 -38.55
N ARG A 257 18.74 -53.62 -38.96
CA ARG A 257 19.89 -53.76 -38.05
C ARG A 257 20.27 -52.42 -37.42
N THR A 258 20.32 -51.33 -38.19
CA THR A 258 20.59 -49.98 -37.67
C THR A 258 19.48 -49.50 -36.73
N LYS A 259 18.20 -49.72 -37.08
CA LYS A 259 17.07 -49.42 -36.18
C LYS A 259 17.17 -50.20 -34.86
N LEU A 260 17.50 -51.49 -34.92
CA LEU A 260 17.68 -52.34 -33.74
C LEU A 260 18.82 -51.86 -32.84
N GLU A 261 19.95 -51.41 -33.40
CA GLU A 261 21.08 -50.91 -32.60
C GLU A 261 20.76 -49.57 -31.95
N ASN A 262 20.19 -48.63 -32.69
CA ASN A 262 19.73 -47.35 -32.14
C ASN A 262 18.73 -47.58 -31.00
N GLN A 263 17.79 -48.53 -31.17
CA GLN A 263 16.79 -48.84 -30.15
C GLN A 263 17.40 -49.40 -28.85
N LYS A 264 18.51 -50.16 -28.93
CA LYS A 264 19.26 -50.60 -27.74
C LYS A 264 19.94 -49.45 -27.01
N ILE A 265 20.44 -48.44 -27.75
CA ILE A 265 21.05 -47.25 -27.16
C ILE A 265 19.99 -46.51 -26.33
N THR A 266 18.84 -46.18 -26.94
CA THR A 266 17.70 -45.55 -26.26
C THR A 266 17.23 -46.36 -25.04
N TYR A 267 17.10 -47.68 -25.16
CA TYR A 267 16.77 -48.55 -24.02
C TYR A 267 17.79 -48.46 -22.87
N ASN A 268 19.09 -48.40 -23.18
CA ASN A 268 20.13 -48.27 -22.16
C ASN A 268 20.13 -46.87 -21.51
N GLU A 269 19.86 -45.80 -22.26
CA GLU A 269 19.71 -44.45 -21.73
C GLU A 269 18.52 -44.35 -20.77
N VAL A 270 17.34 -44.83 -21.20
CA VAL A 270 16.11 -44.93 -20.40
C VAL A 270 16.35 -45.75 -19.12
N LYS A 271 16.99 -46.92 -19.25
CA LYS A 271 17.37 -47.79 -18.12
C LYS A 271 18.35 -47.12 -17.15
N ASN A 272 19.31 -46.33 -17.65
CA ASN A 272 20.23 -45.58 -16.81
C ASN A 272 19.51 -44.45 -16.06
N HIS A 273 18.54 -43.79 -16.69
CA HIS A 273 17.71 -42.77 -16.05
C HIS A 273 16.81 -43.38 -14.96
N TRP A 274 16.16 -44.51 -15.23
CA TRP A 274 15.40 -45.28 -14.23
C TRP A 274 16.28 -45.69 -13.03
N ASN A 275 17.50 -46.19 -13.29
CA ASN A 275 18.46 -46.56 -12.24
C ASN A 275 18.86 -45.37 -11.36
N ARG A 276 18.96 -44.17 -11.93
CA ARG A 276 19.24 -42.93 -11.18
C ARG A 276 18.04 -42.57 -10.29
N LEU A 277 16.85 -42.44 -10.86
CA LEU A 277 15.63 -42.09 -10.13
C LEU A 277 15.29 -43.12 -9.04
N SER A 278 15.51 -44.41 -9.29
CA SER A 278 15.33 -45.50 -8.31
C SER A 278 16.26 -45.38 -7.10
N LYS A 279 17.48 -44.82 -7.27
CA LYS A 279 18.39 -44.49 -6.16
C LYS A 279 17.96 -43.23 -5.42
N GLU A 280 17.61 -42.17 -6.15
CA GLU A 280 17.15 -40.90 -5.58
C GLU A 280 15.87 -41.08 -4.75
N CYS A 281 14.89 -41.85 -5.24
CA CYS A 281 13.69 -42.25 -4.48
C CYS A 281 14.05 -42.88 -3.13
N LYS A 282 15.00 -43.83 -3.10
CA LYS A 282 15.42 -44.53 -1.87
C LYS A 282 16.09 -43.57 -0.87
N GLN A 283 16.94 -42.66 -1.36
CA GLN A 283 17.60 -41.65 -0.53
C GLN A 283 16.59 -40.67 0.07
N VAL A 284 15.69 -40.10 -0.74
CA VAL A 284 14.65 -39.17 -0.26
C VAL A 284 13.69 -39.87 0.71
N LYS A 285 13.32 -41.13 0.46
CA LYS A 285 12.46 -41.88 1.41
C LYS A 285 13.13 -42.11 2.76
N SER A 286 14.44 -42.36 2.80
CA SER A 286 15.19 -42.40 4.07
C SER A 286 15.13 -41.05 4.79
N GLN A 287 15.36 -39.95 4.08
CA GLN A 287 15.32 -38.60 4.66
C GLN A 287 13.92 -38.25 5.22
N ILE A 288 12.84 -38.64 4.55
CA ILE A 288 11.46 -38.48 5.06
C ILE A 288 11.29 -39.25 6.38
N ASN A 289 11.75 -40.51 6.45
CA ASN A 289 11.67 -41.32 7.67
C ASN A 289 12.48 -40.69 8.82
N ASP A 290 13.69 -40.19 8.55
CA ASP A 290 14.54 -39.50 9.54
C ASP A 290 13.90 -38.21 10.06
N LYS A 291 13.31 -37.41 9.16
CA LYS A 291 12.58 -36.18 9.53
C LYS A 291 11.32 -36.52 10.35
N HIS A 292 10.59 -37.58 10.00
CA HIS A 292 9.43 -38.02 10.78
C HIS A 292 9.79 -38.58 12.17
N SER A 293 10.93 -39.27 12.31
CA SER A 293 11.46 -39.68 13.62
C SER A 293 11.78 -38.47 14.51
N LYS A 294 12.35 -37.42 13.93
CA LYS A 294 12.60 -36.13 14.62
C LYS A 294 11.29 -35.40 14.96
N GLU A 295 10.29 -35.45 14.08
CA GLU A 295 8.96 -34.85 14.29
C GLU A 295 8.25 -35.46 15.52
N SER A 296 8.28 -36.79 15.64
CA SER A 296 7.72 -37.53 16.78
C SER A 296 8.39 -37.15 18.11
N LYS A 297 9.73 -37.01 18.11
CA LYS A 297 10.49 -36.57 19.30
C LYS A 297 10.15 -35.14 19.69
N LEU A 298 10.12 -34.19 18.75
CA LEU A 298 9.75 -32.80 19.03
C LEU A 298 8.33 -32.68 19.60
N LYS A 299 7.34 -33.39 19.03
CA LYS A 299 5.97 -33.45 19.58
C LYS A 299 5.95 -33.98 21.02
N THR A 300 6.71 -35.04 21.29
CA THR A 300 6.82 -35.63 22.63
C THR A 300 7.43 -34.66 23.66
N ASP A 301 8.38 -33.81 23.26
CA ASP A 301 9.00 -32.82 24.15
C ASP A 301 8.16 -31.53 24.29
N ILE A 302 7.42 -31.15 23.26
CA ILE A 302 6.35 -30.14 23.30
C ILE A 302 5.29 -30.53 24.34
N ASP A 303 4.77 -31.77 24.29
CA ASP A 303 3.76 -32.25 25.24
C ASP A 303 4.23 -32.20 26.70
N LYS A 304 5.50 -32.52 26.96
CA LYS A 304 6.12 -32.40 28.30
C LYS A 304 6.18 -30.95 28.76
N LYS A 305 6.57 -30.03 27.86
CA LYS A 305 6.69 -28.59 28.16
C LYS A 305 5.32 -27.95 28.41
N THR A 306 4.32 -28.26 27.59
CA THR A 306 2.93 -27.82 27.78
C THR A 306 2.38 -28.28 29.13
N LYS A 307 2.53 -29.56 29.48
CA LYS A 307 2.10 -30.09 30.79
C LYS A 307 2.82 -29.40 31.95
N LYS A 308 4.13 -29.11 31.83
CA LYS A 308 4.86 -28.35 32.86
C LYS A 308 4.32 -26.91 33.00
N ILE A 309 4.00 -26.24 31.90
CA ILE A 309 3.40 -24.90 31.90
C ILE A 309 2.03 -24.89 32.60
N GLU A 310 1.19 -25.91 32.36
CA GLU A 310 -0.08 -26.08 33.08
C GLU A 310 0.11 -26.29 34.59
N THR A 311 1.10 -27.08 35.00
CA THR A 311 1.44 -27.26 36.43
C THR A 311 1.91 -25.95 37.06
N LEU A 312 2.90 -25.29 36.46
CA LEU A 312 3.44 -24.02 36.97
C LEU A 312 2.35 -22.95 37.11
N LYS A 313 1.41 -22.85 36.15
CA LYS A 313 0.29 -21.91 36.23
C LYS A 313 -0.68 -22.22 37.39
N LYS A 314 -0.92 -23.49 37.70
CA LYS A 314 -1.72 -23.91 38.88
C LYS A 314 -0.99 -23.60 40.18
N ASP A 315 0.33 -23.83 40.23
CA ASP A 315 1.16 -23.53 41.41
C ASP A 315 1.21 -22.01 41.67
N ILE A 316 1.37 -21.20 40.61
CA ILE A 316 1.30 -19.73 40.64
C ILE A 316 -0.07 -19.26 41.16
N GLN A 317 -1.17 -19.81 40.67
CA GLN A 317 -2.51 -19.48 41.17
C GLN A 317 -2.65 -19.81 42.66
N SER A 318 -2.26 -21.01 43.09
CA SER A 318 -2.35 -21.45 44.49
C SER A 318 -1.49 -20.60 45.43
N MET A 319 -0.33 -20.13 44.97
CA MET A 319 0.53 -19.21 45.71
C MET A 319 -0.07 -17.79 45.80
N ASN A 320 -0.68 -17.27 44.72
CA ASN A 320 -1.41 -16.00 44.76
C ASN A 320 -2.57 -16.04 45.76
N GLU A 321 -3.41 -17.07 45.70
CA GLU A 321 -4.49 -17.28 46.67
C GLU A 321 -3.97 -17.40 48.11
N SER A 322 -2.78 -17.97 48.30
CA SER A 322 -2.15 -18.09 49.61
C SER A 322 -1.62 -16.75 50.13
N ILE A 323 -1.06 -15.91 49.27
CA ILE A 323 -0.65 -14.53 49.60
C ILE A 323 -1.88 -13.70 49.97
N GLU A 324 -2.97 -13.77 49.22
CA GLU A 324 -4.21 -13.07 49.52
C GLU A 324 -4.78 -13.50 50.90
N LYS A 325 -4.81 -14.81 51.18
CA LYS A 325 -5.21 -15.36 52.49
C LYS A 325 -4.26 -14.95 53.63
N PHE A 326 -3.01 -14.56 53.36
CA PHE A 326 -2.12 -13.95 54.35
C PHE A 326 -2.36 -12.45 54.49
N ASP A 327 -2.56 -11.71 53.40
CA ASP A 327 -2.86 -10.27 53.43
C ASP A 327 -4.17 -9.97 54.18
N GLN A 328 -5.22 -10.76 53.96
CA GLN A 328 -6.46 -10.69 54.75
C GLN A 328 -6.22 -10.94 56.25
N LYS A 329 -5.29 -11.84 56.61
CA LYS A 329 -4.92 -12.10 58.01
C LYS A 329 -4.08 -10.98 58.63
N ILE A 330 -3.21 -10.33 57.84
CA ILE A 330 -2.45 -9.16 58.28
C ILE A 330 -3.42 -8.00 58.53
N GLN A 331 -4.31 -7.70 57.58
CA GLN A 331 -5.35 -6.66 57.73
C GLN A 331 -6.22 -6.88 58.97
N LYS A 332 -6.66 -8.13 59.22
CA LYS A 332 -7.40 -8.45 60.45
C LYS A 332 -6.55 -8.24 61.71
N SER A 333 -5.29 -8.65 61.70
CA SER A 333 -4.38 -8.48 62.84
C SER A 333 -4.13 -6.99 63.13
N ASP A 334 -3.99 -6.16 62.09
CA ASP A 334 -3.86 -4.71 62.21
C ASP A 334 -5.14 -4.07 62.76
N TYR A 335 -6.32 -4.52 62.33
CA TYR A 335 -7.60 -4.08 62.89
C TYR A 335 -7.75 -4.48 64.38
N ASP A 336 -7.43 -5.73 64.74
CA ASP A 336 -7.41 -6.21 66.14
C ASP A 336 -6.46 -5.34 66.99
N ILE A 337 -5.29 -4.97 66.47
CA ILE A 337 -4.31 -4.09 67.14
C ILE A 337 -4.84 -2.66 67.29
N ILE A 338 -5.49 -2.10 66.28
CA ILE A 338 -6.11 -0.75 66.35
C ILE A 338 -7.20 -0.74 67.43
N GLN A 339 -8.10 -1.74 67.43
CA GLN A 339 -9.16 -1.86 68.44
C GLN A 339 -8.61 -2.00 69.87
N LEU A 340 -7.53 -2.75 70.06
CA LEU A 340 -6.86 -2.84 71.37
C LEU A 340 -6.23 -1.51 71.80
N ASN A 341 -5.67 -0.72 70.87
CA ASN A 341 -5.14 0.62 71.17
C ASN A 341 -6.26 1.63 71.50
N GLU A 342 -7.39 1.59 70.78
CA GLU A 342 -8.57 2.42 71.10
C GLU A 342 -9.14 2.07 72.49
N GLN A 343 -9.15 0.79 72.87
CA GLN A 343 -9.54 0.36 74.22
C GLN A 343 -8.56 0.84 75.30
N ILE A 344 -7.25 0.81 75.05
CA ILE A 344 -6.25 1.42 75.93
C ILE A 344 -6.53 2.92 76.09
N HIS A 345 -6.67 3.65 74.98
CA HIS A 345 -6.84 5.10 75.01
C HIS A 345 -8.14 5.53 75.70
N SER A 346 -9.23 4.77 75.48
CA SER A 346 -10.49 4.92 76.21
C SER A 346 -10.34 4.68 77.71
N LYS A 347 -9.56 3.67 78.13
CA LYS A 347 -9.28 3.41 79.55
C LYS A 347 -8.34 4.43 80.18
N GLU A 348 -7.33 4.90 79.45
CA GLU A 348 -6.45 5.99 79.88
C GLU A 348 -7.26 7.29 80.09
N LYS A 349 -8.19 7.61 79.19
CA LYS A 349 -9.14 8.73 79.32
C LYS A 349 -10.08 8.58 80.53
N GLN A 350 -10.67 7.39 80.73
CA GLN A 350 -11.51 7.11 81.92
C GLN A 350 -10.71 7.26 83.23
N TYR A 351 -9.45 6.84 83.26
CA TYR A 351 -8.58 7.03 84.42
C TYR A 351 -8.21 8.50 84.64
N GLN A 352 -8.02 9.29 83.59
CA GLN A 352 -7.74 10.72 83.71
C GLN A 352 -8.94 11.47 84.31
N THR A 353 -10.16 11.24 83.80
CA THR A 353 -11.37 11.86 84.37
C THR A 353 -11.51 11.58 85.86
N LYS A 354 -11.32 10.33 86.31
CA LYS A 354 -11.36 9.98 87.74
C LYS A 354 -10.21 10.58 88.57
N GLN A 355 -9.07 10.88 87.94
CA GLN A 355 -7.95 11.54 88.61
C GLN A 355 -8.23 13.04 88.83
N ASP A 356 -8.96 13.68 87.92
CA ASP A 356 -9.38 15.08 88.06
C ASP A 356 -10.65 15.23 88.93
N GLU A 357 -11.55 14.24 88.97
CA GLU A 357 -12.62 14.12 89.98
C GLU A 357 -12.04 14.07 91.41
N ASN A 358 -11.02 13.26 91.66
CA ASN A 358 -10.35 13.21 92.97
C ASN A 358 -9.73 14.57 93.36
N ARG A 359 -9.12 15.29 92.42
CA ARG A 359 -8.59 16.66 92.68
C ARG A 359 -9.70 17.65 93.06
N GLN A 360 -10.87 17.57 92.44
CA GLN A 360 -12.02 18.41 92.83
C GLN A 360 -12.45 18.12 94.27
N ILE A 361 -12.50 16.85 94.68
CA ILE A 361 -12.82 16.44 96.06
C ILE A 361 -11.75 16.94 97.05
N GLU A 362 -10.47 16.84 96.68
CA GLU A 362 -9.32 17.29 97.47
C GLU A 362 -9.35 18.82 97.71
N ILE A 363 -9.74 19.60 96.69
CA ILE A 363 -9.96 21.06 96.79
C ILE A 363 -11.16 21.39 97.70
N GLN A 364 -12.27 20.65 97.60
CA GLN A 364 -13.46 20.86 98.44
C GLN A 364 -13.24 20.47 99.92
N LEU A 365 -12.38 19.49 100.19
CA LEU A 365 -11.92 19.18 101.54
C LEU A 365 -11.11 20.34 102.13
N ASN A 366 -10.19 20.90 101.34
CA ASN A 366 -9.33 22.01 101.77
C ASN A 366 -10.13 23.30 102.06
N SER A 367 -11.15 23.62 101.26
CA SER A 367 -11.99 24.80 101.52
C SER A 367 -12.82 24.68 102.81
N LYS A 368 -13.38 23.49 103.10
CA LYS A 368 -14.05 23.23 104.39
C LYS A 368 -13.10 23.24 105.59
N PHE A 369 -11.84 22.86 105.41
CA PHE A 369 -10.84 22.92 106.49
C PHE A 369 -10.55 24.37 106.90
N ILE A 370 -10.45 25.29 105.92
CA ILE A 370 -10.28 26.73 106.17
C ILE A 370 -11.52 27.34 106.85
N GLU A 371 -12.72 26.88 106.50
CA GLU A 371 -13.97 27.32 107.13
C GLU A 371 -14.05 26.92 108.62
N LEU A 372 -13.59 25.71 108.98
CA LEU A 372 -13.51 25.27 110.37
C LEU A 372 -12.55 26.12 111.22
N GLN A 373 -11.34 26.44 110.73
CA GLN A 373 -10.39 27.31 111.43
C GLN A 373 -10.97 28.70 111.70
N LYS A 374 -11.86 29.19 110.83
CA LYS A 374 -12.49 30.51 110.98
C LYS A 374 -13.54 30.53 112.10
N ASN A 375 -14.27 29.43 112.28
CA ASN A 375 -15.23 29.26 113.37
C ASN A 375 -14.53 29.07 114.73
N GLU A 376 -13.39 28.37 114.74
CA GLU A 376 -12.54 28.18 115.94
C GLU A 376 -12.06 29.54 116.50
N GLN A 377 -11.67 30.48 115.63
CA GLN A 377 -11.32 31.85 116.03
C GLN A 377 -12.50 32.66 116.60
N GLN A 378 -13.73 32.44 116.12
CA GLN A 378 -14.92 33.13 116.67
C GLN A 378 -15.28 32.63 118.08
N ILE A 379 -15.13 31.32 118.34
CA ILE A 379 -15.33 30.75 119.68
C ILE A 379 -14.32 31.37 120.67
N GLN A 380 -13.06 31.52 120.28
CA GLN A 380 -12.03 32.14 121.10
C GLN A 380 -12.34 33.60 121.47
N GLN A 381 -12.95 34.36 120.55
CA GLN A 381 -13.39 35.74 120.82
C GLN A 381 -14.57 35.79 121.81
N GLN A 382 -15.55 34.89 121.68
CA GLN A 382 -16.69 34.81 122.61
C GLN A 382 -16.24 34.43 124.03
N GLN A 383 -15.26 33.54 124.16
CA GLN A 383 -14.70 33.14 125.46
C GLN A 383 -14.08 34.32 126.22
N ASN A 384 -13.41 35.24 125.52
CA ASN A 384 -12.83 36.44 126.12
C ASN A 384 -13.92 37.40 126.65
N MET A 385 -15.00 37.61 125.88
CA MET A 385 -16.13 38.45 126.30
C MET A 385 -16.84 37.93 127.56
N ILE A 386 -16.83 36.62 127.80
CA ILE A 386 -17.39 36.00 129.02
C ILE A 386 -16.53 36.34 130.25
N ASN A 387 -15.20 36.31 130.11
CA ASN A 387 -14.28 36.65 131.21
C ASN A 387 -14.41 38.12 131.65
N GLU A 388 -14.54 39.06 130.70
CA GLU A 388 -14.75 40.48 131.01
C GLU A 388 -16.08 40.73 131.76
N ARG A 389 -17.16 40.04 131.35
CA ARG A 389 -18.48 40.13 132.03
C ARG A 389 -18.44 39.61 133.47
N ASN A 390 -17.67 38.56 133.74
CA ASN A 390 -17.50 38.03 135.10
C ASN A 390 -16.78 39.03 136.04
N ILE A 391 -15.80 39.77 135.52
CA ILE A 391 -15.08 40.82 136.28
C ILE A 391 -16.03 41.98 136.62
N ILE A 392 -16.97 42.33 135.73
CA ILE A 392 -17.98 43.36 135.96
C ILE A 392 -18.99 42.90 137.02
N LEU A 393 -19.44 41.63 136.98
CA LEU A 393 -20.38 41.07 137.96
C LEU A 393 -19.80 41.04 139.39
N GLN A 394 -18.52 40.72 139.58
CA GLN A 394 -17.88 40.79 140.90
C GLN A 394 -17.87 42.22 141.48
N ARG A 395 -17.68 43.24 140.65
CA ARG A 395 -17.72 44.65 141.09
C ARG A 395 -19.13 45.12 141.45
N ALA A 396 -20.16 44.59 140.79
CA ALA A 396 -21.56 44.92 141.10
C ALA A 396 -21.96 44.42 142.50
N ASN A 397 -21.61 43.18 142.87
CA ASN A 397 -22.00 42.60 144.16
C ASN A 397 -21.43 43.36 145.37
N ASN A 398 -20.16 43.77 145.33
CA ASN A 398 -19.53 44.52 146.41
C ASN A 398 -20.15 45.92 146.64
N ASN A 399 -20.83 46.49 145.64
CA ASN A 399 -21.56 47.77 145.80
C ASN A 399 -22.93 47.57 146.47
N ILE A 400 -23.62 46.45 146.22
CA ILE A 400 -24.95 46.17 146.79
C ILE A 400 -24.90 46.06 148.31
N GLU A 401 -23.84 45.47 148.85
CA GLU A 401 -23.68 45.26 150.30
C GLU A 401 -23.42 46.58 151.06
N ASN A 402 -22.70 47.53 150.46
CA ASN A 402 -22.48 48.87 151.01
C ASN A 402 -23.75 49.73 150.99
N ILE A 403 -24.63 49.56 149.99
CA ILE A 403 -25.87 50.34 149.85
C ILE A 403 -26.86 50.03 150.99
N ARG A 404 -26.96 48.76 151.42
CA ARG A 404 -27.85 48.35 152.53
C ARG A 404 -27.59 49.11 153.82
N THR A 405 -26.34 49.45 154.11
CA THR A 405 -25.91 50.15 155.33
C THR A 405 -26.27 51.65 155.33
N ASN A 406 -26.43 52.26 154.15
CA ASN A 406 -26.75 53.69 154.02
C ASN A 406 -28.26 53.98 154.03
N ILE A 407 -29.10 53.01 153.65
CA ILE A 407 -30.57 53.15 153.64
C ILE A 407 -31.12 53.54 155.03
N ALA A 408 -30.50 53.09 156.12
CA ALA A 408 -30.88 53.41 157.49
C ALA A 408 -30.64 54.87 157.92
N LYS A 409 -30.02 55.72 157.09
CA LYS A 409 -29.73 57.13 157.40
C LYS A 409 -30.52 58.16 156.57
N ILE A 410 -31.08 57.75 155.44
CA ILE A 410 -31.64 58.68 154.43
C ILE A 410 -33.16 58.90 154.58
N THR A 411 -33.82 58.25 155.55
CA THR A 411 -35.20 58.54 156.02
C THR A 411 -35.39 59.97 156.59
N ARG A 412 -34.39 60.86 156.45
CA ARG A 412 -34.43 62.29 156.78
C ARG A 412 -34.27 63.23 155.57
N SER A 413 -33.99 62.71 154.36
CA SER A 413 -33.98 63.48 153.11
C SER A 413 -35.11 62.95 152.23
N VAL A 414 -36.34 63.20 152.71
CA VAL A 414 -37.62 62.83 152.06
C VAL A 414 -38.34 64.10 151.57
N PHE A 415 -37.70 65.27 151.71
CA PHE A 415 -38.25 66.59 151.39
C PHE A 415 -37.60 67.25 150.17
N ASP A 416 -36.42 66.76 149.74
CA ASP A 416 -35.56 67.43 148.76
C ASP A 416 -35.69 66.86 147.34
N LEU A 417 -36.32 65.68 147.18
CA LEU A 417 -36.40 64.95 145.90
C LEU A 417 -37.72 65.18 145.13
N GLU A 418 -38.57 66.10 145.58
CA GLU A 418 -39.71 66.57 144.77
C GLU A 418 -39.25 67.56 143.67
N ASP A 419 -38.11 68.23 143.84
CA ASP A 419 -37.48 69.10 142.83
C ASP A 419 -36.72 68.32 141.72
N ASP A 420 -36.08 67.19 142.04
CA ASP A 420 -35.33 66.35 141.07
C ASP A 420 -36.20 65.84 139.90
N LEU A 421 -37.53 65.81 140.09
CA LEU A 421 -38.50 65.49 139.03
C LEU A 421 -38.48 66.52 137.87
N ALA A 422 -38.03 67.75 138.14
CA ALA A 422 -37.79 68.76 137.10
C ALA A 422 -36.47 68.51 136.34
N GLU A 423 -35.41 68.07 137.02
CA GLU A 423 -34.10 67.87 136.39
C GLU A 423 -34.06 66.67 135.43
N GLN A 424 -34.86 65.61 135.70
CA GLN A 424 -35.12 64.52 134.75
C GLN A 424 -35.61 65.04 133.38
N GLN A 425 -36.46 66.09 133.35
CA GLN A 425 -36.94 66.69 132.10
C GLN A 425 -35.88 67.52 131.37
N GLN A 426 -34.77 67.84 132.03
CA GLN A 426 -33.64 68.59 131.48
C GLN A 426 -32.53 67.65 130.98
N LEU A 427 -32.28 66.54 131.68
CA LEU A 427 -31.41 65.44 131.22
C LEU A 427 -31.90 64.83 129.90
N LEU A 428 -33.21 64.70 129.70
CA LEU A 428 -33.81 64.26 128.43
C LEU A 428 -33.40 65.16 127.25
N ARG A 429 -33.36 66.49 127.46
CA ARG A 429 -32.94 67.48 126.44
C ARG A 429 -31.44 67.45 126.19
N ASN A 430 -30.63 67.13 127.20
CA ASN A 430 -29.19 66.99 127.04
C ASN A 430 -28.81 65.70 126.29
N SER A 431 -29.55 64.60 126.50
CA SER A 431 -29.43 63.38 125.68
C SER A 431 -29.74 63.67 124.20
N GLN A 432 -30.79 64.45 123.93
CA GLN A 432 -31.13 64.91 122.57
C GLN A 432 -30.00 65.75 121.94
N ARG A 433 -29.32 66.61 122.71
CA ARG A 433 -28.16 67.37 122.21
C ARG A 433 -26.91 66.53 121.92
N GLN A 434 -26.65 65.47 122.69
CA GLN A 434 -25.59 64.51 122.31
C GLN A 434 -25.97 63.71 121.06
N GLN A 435 -27.27 63.43 120.87
CA GLN A 435 -27.78 62.88 119.62
C GLN A 435 -27.66 63.88 118.44
N GLU A 436 -27.75 65.20 118.67
CA GLU A 436 -27.45 66.23 117.65
C GLU A 436 -25.96 66.30 117.26
N ILE A 437 -25.05 65.97 118.18
CA ILE A 437 -23.60 65.91 117.89
C ILE A 437 -23.28 64.63 117.09
N LEU A 438 -23.80 63.48 117.51
CA LEU A 438 -23.72 62.25 116.72
C LEU A 438 -24.43 62.40 115.36
N ASN A 439 -25.53 63.15 115.27
CA ASN A 439 -26.16 63.49 114.00
C ASN A 439 -25.31 64.44 113.13
N LYS A 440 -24.33 65.18 113.66
CA LYS A 440 -23.40 65.99 112.84
C LYS A 440 -22.25 65.18 112.27
N GLU A 441 -21.75 64.18 113.00
CA GLU A 441 -20.83 63.19 112.43
C GLU A 441 -21.56 62.20 111.51
N HIS A 442 -22.79 61.80 111.85
CA HIS A 442 -23.66 61.06 110.96
C HIS A 442 -23.96 61.87 109.71
N ASN A 443 -24.30 63.16 109.79
CA ASN A 443 -24.49 64.01 108.60
C ASN A 443 -23.22 64.15 107.77
N LYS A 444 -22.02 64.20 108.36
CA LYS A 444 -20.76 64.14 107.57
C LYS A 444 -20.60 62.81 106.84
N ILE A 445 -20.75 61.70 107.55
CA ILE A 445 -20.65 60.36 106.98
C ILE A 445 -21.81 60.09 106.00
N GLN A 446 -22.96 60.74 106.18
CA GLN A 446 -24.15 60.65 105.34
C GLN A 446 -24.07 61.60 104.15
N ASP A 447 -23.37 62.73 104.23
CA ASP A 447 -23.01 63.58 103.09
C ASP A 447 -21.93 62.89 102.27
N ASP A 448 -20.92 62.27 102.88
CA ASP A 448 -19.96 61.40 102.19
C ASP A 448 -20.66 60.16 101.61
N LEU A 449 -21.66 59.58 102.29
CA LEU A 449 -22.49 58.50 101.76
C LEU A 449 -23.50 59.01 100.72
N LEU A 450 -23.90 60.28 100.71
CA LEU A 450 -24.79 60.87 99.71
C LEU A 450 -24.00 61.33 98.50
N ILE A 451 -22.73 61.72 98.66
CA ILE A 451 -21.74 61.87 97.60
C ILE A 451 -21.46 60.49 97.03
N GLN A 452 -21.08 59.48 97.83
CA GLN A 452 -20.90 58.11 97.33
C GLN A 452 -22.20 57.45 96.84
N GLN A 453 -23.39 57.87 97.26
CA GLN A 453 -24.67 57.40 96.69
C GLN A 453 -25.09 58.22 95.47
N ARG A 454 -24.64 59.47 95.29
CA ARG A 454 -24.78 60.21 94.04
C ARG A 454 -23.75 59.77 93.03
N GLU A 455 -22.53 59.47 93.42
CA GLU A 455 -21.50 58.83 92.60
C GLU A 455 -21.86 57.37 92.32
N LYS A 456 -22.46 56.63 93.27
CA LYS A 456 -23.02 55.30 92.99
C LYS A 456 -24.31 55.36 92.19
N GLN A 457 -25.19 56.36 92.33
CA GLN A 457 -26.33 56.52 91.42
C GLN A 457 -25.91 57.07 90.06
N GLN A 458 -24.87 57.89 89.98
CA GLN A 458 -24.26 58.36 88.74
C GLN A 458 -23.56 57.18 88.08
N HIS A 459 -22.71 56.43 88.77
CA HIS A 459 -22.12 55.18 88.29
C HIS A 459 -23.12 54.04 88.12
N GLU A 460 -24.29 54.00 88.78
CA GLU A 460 -25.35 53.04 88.45
C GLU A 460 -26.24 53.54 87.31
N ASN A 461 -26.34 54.84 87.07
CA ASN A 461 -26.97 55.41 85.88
C ASN A 461 -26.03 55.32 84.68
N ASP A 462 -24.72 55.43 84.88
CA ASP A 462 -23.65 55.26 83.89
C ASP A 462 -23.38 53.78 83.70
N ILE A 463 -23.46 52.91 84.72
CA ILE A 463 -23.50 51.45 84.52
C ILE A 463 -24.87 51.04 83.96
N ARG A 464 -25.99 51.74 84.19
CA ARG A 464 -27.23 51.48 83.44
C ARG A 464 -27.21 52.09 82.04
N HIS A 465 -26.45 53.16 81.77
CA HIS A 465 -26.31 53.78 80.47
C HIS A 465 -25.30 53.01 79.63
N LEU A 466 -24.15 52.64 80.21
CA LEU A 466 -23.17 51.69 79.69
C LEU A 466 -23.67 50.25 79.71
N SER A 467 -24.60 49.80 80.56
CA SER A 467 -25.24 48.46 80.39
C SER A 467 -26.47 48.50 79.51
N ARG A 468 -27.08 49.67 79.23
CA ARG A 468 -28.00 49.84 78.10
C ARG A 468 -27.24 50.01 76.80
N GLN A 469 -26.09 50.69 76.77
CA GLN A 469 -25.21 50.80 75.62
C GLN A 469 -24.42 49.52 75.39
N ILE A 470 -24.05 48.77 76.43
CA ILE A 470 -23.53 47.41 76.30
C ILE A 470 -24.69 46.50 75.94
N ASN A 471 -25.87 46.46 76.58
CA ASN A 471 -26.95 45.62 76.02
C ASN A 471 -27.44 46.08 74.63
N GLN A 472 -27.31 47.35 74.25
CA GLN A 472 -27.57 47.81 72.88
C GLN A 472 -26.41 47.49 71.94
N GLN A 473 -25.15 47.50 72.37
CA GLN A 473 -23.99 47.05 71.59
C GLN A 473 -23.80 45.54 71.62
N GLN A 474 -24.38 44.83 72.57
CA GLN A 474 -24.39 43.37 72.74
C GLN A 474 -25.63 42.82 72.04
N ASN A 475 -26.75 43.54 71.99
CA ASN A 475 -27.82 43.27 71.03
C ASN A 475 -27.45 43.75 69.64
N LEU A 476 -26.68 44.83 69.43
CA LEU A 476 -26.09 45.13 68.11
C LEU A 476 -24.95 44.18 67.78
N LEU A 477 -24.21 43.60 68.73
CA LEU A 477 -23.14 42.64 68.46
C LEU A 477 -23.74 41.26 68.22
N ASN A 478 -24.73 40.84 69.01
CA ASN A 478 -25.51 39.63 68.77
C ASN A 478 -26.34 39.78 67.50
N GLN A 479 -27.03 40.89 67.22
CA GLN A 479 -27.64 41.12 65.92
C GLN A 479 -26.59 41.26 64.82
N LYS A 480 -25.41 41.85 65.05
CA LYS A 480 -24.30 41.83 64.08
C LYS A 480 -23.57 40.49 64.03
N GLN A 481 -23.83 39.52 64.89
CA GLN A 481 -23.22 38.19 64.91
C GLN A 481 -24.22 37.10 64.51
N GLU A 482 -25.52 37.34 64.65
CA GLU A 482 -26.59 36.72 63.89
C GLU A 482 -26.50 37.23 62.46
N ILE A 483 -26.40 38.55 62.20
CA ILE A 483 -26.11 39.08 60.85
C ILE A 483 -24.68 38.74 60.41
N LEU A 484 -23.66 38.56 61.27
CA LEU A 484 -22.38 37.99 60.80
C LEU A 484 -22.56 36.52 60.49
N THR A 485 -23.27 35.74 61.29
CA THR A 485 -23.46 34.30 61.04
C THR A 485 -24.39 34.07 59.87
N ASP A 486 -25.40 34.89 59.63
CA ASP A 486 -26.26 34.88 58.44
C ASP A 486 -25.55 35.51 57.25
N LEU A 487 -24.72 36.55 57.38
CA LEU A 487 -23.87 37.02 56.28
C LEU A 487 -22.67 36.12 56.05
N GLN A 488 -22.28 35.23 56.96
CA GLN A 488 -21.13 34.33 56.82
C GLN A 488 -21.57 32.89 56.55
N VAL A 489 -22.81 32.53 56.86
CA VAL A 489 -23.58 31.48 56.18
C VAL A 489 -23.91 31.99 54.79
N GLN A 490 -24.56 33.14 54.59
CA GLN A 490 -24.76 33.70 53.24
C GLN A 490 -23.46 34.03 52.50
N VAL A 491 -22.30 34.28 53.13
CA VAL A 491 -21.00 34.39 52.42
C VAL A 491 -20.31 33.04 52.29
N ASN A 492 -20.54 32.04 53.14
CA ASN A 492 -20.07 30.66 52.88
C ASN A 492 -20.99 29.90 51.92
N GLN A 493 -22.23 30.35 51.75
CA GLN A 493 -23.28 29.83 50.88
C GLN A 493 -23.36 30.65 49.60
N LYS A 494 -23.00 31.95 49.62
CA LYS A 494 -22.52 32.69 48.45
C LYS A 494 -21.09 32.31 48.09
N ARG A 495 -20.26 31.72 48.95
CA ARG A 495 -18.98 31.08 48.53
C ARG A 495 -19.18 29.64 48.10
N LEU A 496 -20.19 28.92 48.56
CA LEU A 496 -20.59 27.67 47.92
C LEU A 496 -21.27 27.96 46.59
N GLU A 497 -22.21 28.89 46.50
CA GLU A 497 -22.78 29.33 45.22
C GLU A 497 -21.73 29.98 44.33
N LEU A 498 -20.83 30.84 44.84
CA LEU A 498 -19.73 31.40 44.05
C LEU A 498 -18.73 30.31 43.69
N ASN A 499 -18.34 29.37 44.56
CA ASN A 499 -17.47 28.28 44.15
C ASN A 499 -18.20 27.30 43.23
N THR A 500 -19.51 27.10 43.33
CA THR A 500 -20.28 26.26 42.37
C THR A 500 -20.58 27.04 41.09
N THR A 501 -20.62 28.37 41.11
CA THR A 501 -20.66 29.25 39.92
C THR A 501 -19.29 29.73 39.48
N HIS A 502 -18.21 29.30 40.13
CA HIS A 502 -16.80 29.47 39.79
C HIS A 502 -16.16 28.12 39.45
N GLU A 503 -16.78 27.00 39.82
CA GLU A 503 -16.61 25.68 39.25
C GLU A 503 -17.56 25.51 38.06
N LYS A 504 -18.77 26.09 38.08
CA LYS A 504 -19.54 26.29 36.82
C LYS A 504 -19.02 27.46 36.00
N TYR A 505 -18.39 28.51 36.54
CA TYR A 505 -17.67 29.47 35.67
C TYR A 505 -16.32 28.93 35.26
N ASN A 506 -15.57 28.15 36.05
CA ASN A 506 -14.33 27.53 35.55
C ASN A 506 -14.61 26.29 34.70
N SER A 507 -15.72 25.56 34.88
CA SER A 507 -16.17 24.54 33.93
C SER A 507 -16.86 25.16 32.72
N HIS A 508 -17.65 26.24 32.86
CA HIS A 508 -18.09 27.04 31.69
C HIS A 508 -16.98 27.92 31.13
N LYS A 509 -15.82 28.08 31.75
CA LYS A 509 -14.63 28.77 31.23
C LYS A 509 -13.61 27.79 30.69
N GLU A 510 -13.56 26.57 31.17
CA GLU A 510 -12.84 25.49 30.52
C GLU A 510 -13.67 24.96 29.35
N GLN A 511 -15.00 24.99 29.43
CA GLN A 511 -15.90 24.84 28.28
C GLN A 511 -15.97 26.10 27.43
N LEU A 512 -15.83 27.34 27.93
CA LEU A 512 -15.73 28.54 27.07
C LEU A 512 -14.32 28.72 26.53
N ASP A 513 -13.26 28.18 27.15
CA ASP A 513 -11.90 28.20 26.62
C ASP A 513 -11.72 27.00 25.67
N ASN A 514 -12.35 25.84 25.91
CA ASN A 514 -12.49 24.80 24.88
C ASN A 514 -13.49 25.20 23.80
N THR A 515 -14.55 25.97 24.09
CA THR A 515 -15.47 26.53 23.09
C THR A 515 -14.96 27.83 22.51
N GLN A 516 -13.90 28.46 23.03
CA GLN A 516 -13.15 29.54 22.39
C GLN A 516 -11.94 28.99 21.66
N LEU A 517 -11.38 27.85 22.03
CA LEU A 517 -10.43 27.11 21.20
C LEU A 517 -11.19 26.43 20.06
N THR A 518 -12.41 25.94 20.32
CA THR A 518 -13.32 25.42 19.30
C THR A 518 -14.03 26.55 18.55
N LEU A 519 -14.34 27.72 19.13
CA LEU A 519 -14.74 28.93 18.37
C LEU A 519 -13.55 29.65 17.74
N LYS A 520 -12.29 29.37 18.08
CA LYS A 520 -11.10 29.90 17.38
C LYS A 520 -10.63 28.95 16.28
N ASN A 521 -10.85 27.65 16.44
CA ASN A 521 -10.81 26.68 15.35
C ASN A 521 -12.03 26.84 14.44
N ILE A 522 -13.23 27.10 14.99
CA ILE A 522 -14.42 27.48 14.22
C ILE A 522 -14.33 28.93 13.75
N ASP A 523 -13.54 29.84 14.32
CA ASP A 523 -13.24 31.16 13.71
C ASP A 523 -12.04 31.11 12.77
N GLN A 524 -11.23 30.04 12.76
CA GLN A 524 -10.27 29.78 11.68
C GLN A 524 -10.91 28.95 10.55
N GLN A 525 -11.90 28.13 10.88
CA GLN A 525 -12.78 27.47 9.91
C GLN A 525 -13.91 28.40 9.47
N ILE A 526 -14.31 29.44 10.21
CA ILE A 526 -15.20 30.52 9.78
C ILE A 526 -14.36 31.59 9.11
N ASN A 527 -13.28 32.17 9.65
CA ASN A 527 -12.40 32.98 8.77
C ASN A 527 -11.79 32.18 7.61
N GLY A 528 -11.89 30.84 7.58
CA GLY A 528 -11.69 29.98 6.41
C GLY A 528 -12.94 29.78 5.54
N ILE A 529 -14.12 29.55 6.11
CA ILE A 529 -15.41 29.41 5.40
C ILE A 529 -15.89 30.76 4.95
N ASP A 530 -15.98 31.77 5.80
CA ASP A 530 -16.07 33.21 5.58
C ASP A 530 -14.87 33.83 4.85
N ALA A 531 -13.71 33.17 4.66
CA ALA A 531 -12.80 33.53 3.55
C ALA A 531 -13.26 32.90 2.24
N ARG A 532 -13.67 31.62 2.26
CA ARG A 532 -14.29 30.92 1.11
C ARG A 532 -15.69 31.45 0.77
N LYS A 533 -16.32 32.26 1.63
CA LYS A 533 -17.66 32.86 1.60
C LYS A 533 -17.55 34.37 1.59
N ARG A 534 -16.45 35.01 1.98
CA ARG A 534 -16.04 36.26 1.33
C ARG A 534 -15.42 36.01 -0.05
N GLN A 535 -15.13 34.76 -0.44
CA GLN A 535 -14.89 34.38 -1.84
C GLN A 535 -16.17 33.89 -2.52
N PHE A 536 -17.05 33.11 -1.88
CA PHE A 536 -18.31 32.68 -2.46
C PHE A 536 -19.31 33.82 -2.47
N ASP A 537 -19.42 34.65 -1.44
CA ASP A 537 -20.19 35.89 -1.45
C ASP A 537 -19.44 37.01 -2.17
N HIS A 538 -18.11 37.04 -2.36
CA HIS A 538 -17.54 37.97 -3.36
C HIS A 538 -17.62 37.42 -4.79
N ASN A 539 -17.82 36.13 -5.01
CA ASN A 539 -18.13 35.56 -6.33
C ASN A 539 -19.63 35.55 -6.61
N ILE A 540 -20.48 35.49 -5.58
CA ILE A 540 -21.94 35.64 -5.65
C ILE A 540 -22.27 37.11 -5.62
N GLU A 541 -21.65 37.99 -4.83
CA GLU A 541 -21.71 39.45 -5.04
C GLU A 541 -20.97 39.84 -6.31
N ARG A 542 -19.96 39.16 -6.83
CA ARG A 542 -19.48 39.46 -8.20
C ARG A 542 -20.45 38.92 -9.26
N LYS A 543 -21.11 37.78 -9.09
CA LYS A 543 -22.15 37.26 -10.01
C LYS A 543 -23.50 37.95 -9.88
N VAL A 544 -23.80 38.54 -8.72
CA VAL A 544 -25.00 39.30 -8.37
C VAL A 544 -24.72 40.78 -8.52
N HIS A 545 -23.50 41.30 -8.44
CA HIS A 545 -23.14 42.61 -8.97
C HIS A 545 -22.91 42.52 -10.47
N GLU A 546 -22.54 41.39 -11.07
CA GLU A 546 -22.66 41.18 -12.52
C GLU A 546 -24.13 41.08 -12.89
N THR A 547 -24.96 40.30 -12.20
CA THR A 547 -26.39 40.18 -12.54
C THR A 547 -27.19 41.43 -12.16
N LYS A 548 -26.83 42.16 -11.10
CA LYS A 548 -27.43 43.45 -10.67
C LYS A 548 -26.76 44.63 -11.35
N THR A 549 -25.56 44.54 -11.91
CA THR A 549 -25.06 45.58 -12.84
C THR A 549 -25.51 45.28 -14.26
N ILE A 550 -25.74 44.04 -14.68
CA ILE A 550 -26.47 43.73 -15.92
C ILE A 550 -27.92 44.16 -15.76
N LYS A 551 -28.59 43.83 -14.64
CA LYS A 551 -29.97 44.25 -14.37
C LYS A 551 -30.08 45.74 -14.04
N GLU A 552 -29.13 46.38 -13.36
CA GLU A 552 -29.09 47.84 -13.25
C GLU A 552 -28.59 48.50 -14.53
N LEU A 553 -27.82 47.88 -15.43
CA LEU A 553 -27.55 48.43 -16.75
C LEU A 553 -28.75 48.24 -17.67
N PHE A 554 -29.57 47.20 -17.47
CA PHE A 554 -30.81 46.97 -18.19
C PHE A 554 -31.92 47.89 -17.69
N ASP A 555 -32.10 48.00 -16.37
CA ASP A 555 -33.05 48.90 -15.72
C ASP A 555 -32.57 50.35 -15.74
N LYS A 556 -31.25 50.66 -15.69
CA LYS A 556 -30.73 52.00 -16.06
C LYS A 556 -30.85 52.22 -17.56
N LYS A 557 -30.60 51.28 -18.48
CA LYS A 557 -30.92 51.47 -19.91
C LYS A 557 -32.40 51.74 -20.13
N LYS A 558 -33.28 51.07 -19.39
CA LYS A 558 -34.73 51.25 -19.44
C LYS A 558 -35.13 52.61 -18.89
N ILE A 559 -34.68 52.97 -17.69
CA ILE A 559 -34.86 54.29 -17.06
C ILE A 559 -34.15 55.39 -17.85
N GLU A 560 -33.06 55.12 -18.58
CA GLU A 560 -32.34 56.05 -19.45
C GLU A 560 -33.02 56.16 -20.82
N ILE A 561 -33.68 55.12 -21.32
CA ILE A 561 -34.55 55.16 -22.52
C ILE A 561 -35.85 55.89 -22.19
N ASP A 562 -36.45 55.64 -21.04
CA ASP A 562 -37.69 56.30 -20.62
C ASP A 562 -37.40 57.73 -20.12
N ASN A 563 -36.28 58.00 -19.44
CA ASN A 563 -35.81 59.39 -19.23
C ASN A 563 -35.26 60.03 -20.52
N ARG A 564 -34.82 59.28 -21.55
CA ARG A 564 -34.57 59.87 -22.89
C ARG A 564 -35.87 60.15 -23.62
N LYS A 565 -36.95 59.38 -23.46
CA LYS A 565 -38.28 59.74 -23.97
C LYS A 565 -38.82 60.97 -23.26
N GLU A 566 -38.72 61.01 -21.94
CA GLU A 566 -39.23 62.11 -21.12
C GLU A 566 -38.36 63.37 -21.26
N ASN A 567 -37.04 63.24 -21.40
CA ASN A 567 -36.18 64.34 -21.85
C ASN A 567 -36.36 64.65 -23.34
N LEU A 568 -36.75 63.73 -24.23
CA LEU A 568 -37.14 64.11 -25.60
C LEU A 568 -38.39 64.99 -25.54
N LYS A 569 -39.44 64.60 -24.81
CA LYS A 569 -40.61 65.47 -24.59
C LYS A 569 -40.22 66.84 -24.01
N ARG A 570 -39.41 66.86 -22.94
CA ARG A 570 -38.98 68.11 -22.30
C ARG A 570 -38.06 68.94 -23.20
N VAL A 571 -37.15 68.33 -23.95
CA VAL A 571 -36.24 69.02 -24.88
C VAL A 571 -36.97 69.45 -26.14
N THR A 572 -37.97 68.72 -26.65
CA THR A 572 -38.85 69.19 -27.73
C THR A 572 -39.62 70.43 -27.27
N ASN A 573 -40.28 70.38 -26.11
CA ASN A 573 -40.99 71.54 -25.57
C ASN A 573 -40.04 72.74 -25.32
N ASN A 574 -38.88 72.50 -24.71
CA ASN A 574 -37.88 73.55 -24.43
C ASN A 574 -37.17 74.03 -25.71
N TYR A 575 -37.09 73.20 -26.76
CA TYR A 575 -36.62 73.59 -28.09
C TYR A 575 -37.64 74.48 -28.77
N ASP A 576 -38.94 74.18 -28.71
CA ASP A 576 -39.99 75.04 -29.30
C ASP A 576 -40.10 76.39 -28.57
N GLU A 577 -39.88 76.41 -27.25
CA GLU A 577 -39.76 77.66 -26.48
C GLU A 577 -38.45 78.42 -26.82
N LYS A 578 -37.29 77.75 -26.82
CA LYS A 578 -36.02 78.39 -27.21
C LYS A 578 -35.99 78.84 -28.67
N ASN A 579 -36.68 78.16 -29.58
CA ASN A 579 -36.74 78.52 -31.00
C ASN A 579 -37.56 79.82 -31.17
N LYS A 580 -38.62 80.05 -30.38
CA LYS A 580 -39.30 81.35 -30.32
C LYS A 580 -38.37 82.46 -29.82
N VAL A 581 -37.61 82.22 -28.74
CA VAL A 581 -36.63 83.19 -28.20
C VAL A 581 -35.47 83.45 -29.17
N TYR A 582 -34.95 82.41 -29.84
CA TYR A 582 -33.87 82.50 -30.81
C TYR A 582 -34.26 83.32 -32.05
N ASN A 583 -35.50 83.16 -32.53
CA ASN A 583 -36.04 83.96 -33.63
C ASN A 583 -36.22 85.45 -33.25
N ALA A 584 -36.47 85.78 -31.99
CA ALA A 584 -36.42 87.17 -31.50
C ALA A 584 -34.98 87.71 -31.47
N LEU A 585 -34.02 86.91 -30.98
CA LEU A 585 -32.61 87.32 -30.84
C LEU A 585 -31.90 87.54 -32.19
N ASN A 586 -32.15 86.67 -33.19
CA ASN A 586 -31.46 86.72 -34.48
C ASN A 586 -31.80 87.97 -35.31
N ARG A 587 -33.00 88.56 -35.14
CA ARG A 587 -33.34 89.83 -35.80
C ARG A 587 -32.47 90.99 -35.32
N ASN A 588 -32.14 91.02 -34.03
CA ASN A 588 -31.29 92.06 -33.46
C ASN A 588 -29.82 91.91 -33.90
N LYS A 589 -29.36 90.66 -34.12
CA LYS A 589 -28.01 90.34 -34.63
C LYS A 589 -27.77 90.89 -36.05
N ASN A 590 -28.77 90.81 -36.94
CA ASN A 590 -28.62 91.26 -38.33
C ASN A 590 -28.37 92.79 -38.44
N ASN A 591 -28.95 93.59 -37.55
CA ASN A 591 -28.73 95.05 -37.49
C ASN A 591 -27.29 95.44 -37.09
N VAL A 592 -26.52 94.51 -36.51
CA VAL A 592 -25.10 94.72 -36.15
C VAL A 592 -24.18 94.33 -37.31
N ILE A 593 -24.48 93.23 -38.01
CA ILE A 593 -23.66 92.72 -39.13
C ILE A 593 -23.58 93.73 -40.29
N ILE A 594 -24.69 94.37 -40.65
CA ILE A 594 -24.75 95.38 -41.73
C ILE A 594 -23.80 96.57 -41.48
N LYS A 595 -23.46 96.89 -40.21
CA LYS A 595 -22.50 97.95 -39.86
C LYS A 595 -21.03 97.49 -39.86
N ILE A 596 -20.77 96.20 -39.98
CA ILE A 596 -19.41 95.63 -40.06
C ILE A 596 -18.96 95.54 -41.54
N ASP A 597 -19.84 95.09 -42.43
CA ASP A 597 -19.50 94.93 -43.85
C ASP A 597 -19.18 96.26 -44.57
N GLN A 598 -19.74 97.39 -44.09
CA GLN A 598 -19.35 98.74 -44.51
C GLN A 598 -17.86 99.06 -44.32
N ARG A 599 -17.14 98.37 -43.42
CA ARG A 599 -15.70 98.58 -43.19
C ARG A 599 -14.79 97.61 -43.93
N ARG A 600 -15.31 96.46 -44.39
CA ARG A 600 -14.49 95.41 -45.03
C ARG A 600 -14.21 95.70 -46.50
N ILE A 601 -15.17 96.29 -47.21
CA ILE A 601 -15.07 96.64 -48.63
C ILE A 601 -13.97 97.70 -48.88
N ALA A 602 -13.79 98.64 -47.95
CA ALA A 602 -12.81 99.73 -48.07
C ALA A 602 -11.33 99.28 -48.00
N GLN A 603 -11.05 98.07 -47.49
CA GLN A 603 -9.67 97.57 -47.35
C GLN A 603 -9.21 96.74 -48.57
N ALA A 604 -10.13 95.98 -49.19
CA ALA A 604 -9.80 95.01 -50.23
C ALA A 604 -9.28 95.62 -51.54
N ASP A 605 -9.64 96.87 -51.85
CA ASP A 605 -9.24 97.55 -53.09
C ASP A 605 -7.82 98.17 -53.02
N VAL A 606 -7.19 98.14 -51.83
CA VAL A 606 -5.78 98.51 -51.64
C VAL A 606 -4.86 97.35 -52.03
N ASP A 607 -5.13 96.15 -51.51
CA ASP A 607 -4.29 94.96 -51.74
C ASP A 607 -4.26 94.55 -53.22
N ARG A 608 -5.36 94.77 -53.95
CA ARG A 608 -5.47 94.57 -55.40
C ARG A 608 -4.36 95.28 -56.19
N LYS A 609 -3.86 96.43 -55.72
CA LYS A 609 -2.81 97.22 -56.42
C LYS A 609 -1.40 96.64 -56.28
N LEU A 610 -1.18 95.64 -55.42
CA LEU A 610 0.11 94.97 -55.25
C LEU A 610 0.24 93.68 -56.10
N GLU A 611 -0.88 93.01 -56.40
CA GLU A 611 -0.85 91.73 -57.12
C GLU A 611 -0.71 91.90 -58.64
N GLU A 612 -1.28 92.96 -59.23
CA GLU A 612 -1.13 93.28 -60.65
C GLU A 612 0.34 93.61 -61.01
N THR A 613 1.14 94.18 -60.09
CA THR A 613 2.57 94.48 -60.30
C THR A 613 3.46 93.23 -60.27
N HIS A 614 3.14 92.23 -59.45
CA HIS A 614 3.95 91.00 -59.34
C HIS A 614 3.90 90.15 -60.63
N ASN A 615 2.75 90.15 -61.30
CA ASN A 615 2.51 89.31 -62.48
C ASN A 615 3.33 89.69 -63.73
N GLN A 616 3.88 90.91 -63.78
CA GLN A 616 4.76 91.33 -64.89
C GLN A 616 6.15 90.66 -64.86
N LEU A 617 6.59 90.14 -63.71
CA LEU A 617 7.96 89.63 -63.54
C LEU A 617 8.11 88.14 -63.91
N THR A 618 7.10 87.32 -63.63
CA THR A 618 7.20 85.85 -63.68
C THR A 618 7.14 85.28 -65.10
N ALA A 619 6.45 85.94 -66.03
CA ALA A 619 6.32 85.47 -67.42
C ALA A 619 7.68 85.36 -68.15
N LYS A 620 8.62 86.28 -67.88
CA LYS A 620 9.97 86.28 -68.49
C LYS A 620 10.82 85.04 -68.17
N ARG A 621 10.44 84.22 -67.16
CA ARG A 621 11.20 83.02 -66.75
C ARG A 621 10.90 81.74 -67.53
N ARG A 622 9.83 81.66 -68.35
CA ARG A 622 9.45 80.41 -69.04
C ARG A 622 10.18 80.14 -70.36
N ASN A 623 10.74 81.17 -71.02
CA ASN A 623 11.46 81.04 -72.30
C ASN A 623 12.81 80.27 -72.26
N ILE A 624 13.23 79.73 -71.10
CA ILE A 624 14.61 79.25 -70.89
C ILE A 624 14.72 77.73 -70.69
N ARG A 625 13.64 77.00 -70.33
CA ARG A 625 13.77 75.63 -69.77
C ARG A 625 13.24 74.47 -70.64
N SER A 626 12.67 74.70 -71.82
CA SER A 626 12.26 73.62 -72.74
C SER A 626 13.38 73.12 -73.68
N LEU A 627 14.51 73.84 -73.77
CA LEU A 627 15.69 73.43 -74.54
C LEU A 627 16.54 72.32 -73.88
N ALA A 628 16.10 71.80 -72.72
CA ALA A 628 16.92 71.01 -71.80
C ALA A 628 16.70 69.48 -71.84
N THR A 629 16.41 68.93 -73.04
CA THR A 629 16.76 67.53 -73.46
C THR A 629 16.03 66.38 -72.70
N GLY A 630 15.50 65.33 -73.33
CA GLY A 630 15.86 64.70 -74.61
C GLY A 630 16.92 63.60 -74.47
N LEU A 631 17.23 63.12 -73.25
CA LEU A 631 18.51 62.45 -72.96
C LEU A 631 18.46 61.12 -72.16
N ARG A 632 17.29 60.58 -71.77
CA ARG A 632 17.22 59.33 -70.95
C ARG A 632 16.09 58.38 -71.36
N GLN A 633 16.25 57.76 -72.52
CA GLN A 633 15.39 56.70 -73.06
C GLN A 633 16.26 55.45 -73.33
N VAL A 634 16.75 54.78 -72.27
CA VAL A 634 17.83 53.76 -72.38
C VAL A 634 17.60 52.47 -71.56
N ASN A 635 17.30 52.54 -70.26
CA ASN A 635 17.16 51.36 -69.38
C ASN A 635 15.71 51.24 -68.87
N MET A 636 14.88 50.24 -69.16
CA MET A 636 15.02 48.97 -69.90
C MET A 636 15.91 47.87 -69.29
N THR A 637 15.38 46.62 -69.32
CA THR A 637 16.04 45.32 -69.07
C THR A 637 16.28 44.93 -67.59
N ILE A 638 16.37 43.59 -67.34
CA ILE A 638 16.75 42.88 -66.08
C ILE A 638 15.57 42.67 -65.09
N ARG A 639 14.97 41.47 -64.80
CA ARG A 639 15.42 40.07 -64.45
C ARG A 639 15.55 39.85 -62.91
N GLN A 640 15.34 38.68 -62.23
CA GLN A 640 14.94 37.28 -62.58
C GLN A 640 14.67 36.37 -61.32
N ASN A 641 14.08 35.16 -61.51
CA ASN A 641 14.11 33.89 -60.68
C ASN A 641 13.35 33.81 -59.30
N LEU A 642 13.16 32.69 -58.53
CA LEU A 642 12.95 31.19 -58.59
C LEU A 642 12.79 30.66 -57.09
N SER A 643 12.53 29.39 -56.68
CA SER A 643 11.54 28.28 -56.94
C SER A 643 11.86 27.03 -56.04
N TYR A 644 11.02 25.95 -56.00
CA TYR A 644 11.24 24.57 -55.40
C TYR A 644 11.01 24.36 -53.88
N GLU A 645 10.67 23.17 -53.29
CA GLU A 645 10.57 21.70 -53.63
C GLU A 645 9.82 20.92 -52.46
N GLN A 646 9.32 19.65 -52.39
CA GLN A 646 8.80 18.47 -53.17
C GLN A 646 8.33 17.36 -52.13
N ILE A 647 7.59 16.23 -52.32
CA ILE A 647 6.65 15.66 -53.34
C ILE A 647 5.92 14.33 -52.88
N ASN A 648 4.58 14.22 -53.08
CA ASN A 648 3.68 13.03 -53.36
C ASN A 648 3.71 11.69 -52.53
N HIS A 649 3.00 10.57 -52.82
CA HIS A 649 2.28 9.94 -53.97
C HIS A 649 1.27 8.83 -53.45
N ASP A 650 0.29 8.21 -54.16
CA ASP A 650 -0.56 8.50 -55.36
C ASP A 650 -1.59 7.33 -55.63
N VAL A 651 -2.18 7.25 -56.85
CA VAL A 651 -2.89 6.12 -57.55
C VAL A 651 -4.39 5.95 -57.24
N ALA A 652 -5.38 6.31 -58.10
CA ALA A 652 -5.68 6.05 -59.54
C ALA A 652 -6.28 4.64 -59.81
N GLN A 653 -7.15 4.37 -60.80
CA GLN A 653 -7.56 4.98 -62.09
C GLN A 653 -9.06 4.59 -62.35
N GLU A 654 -9.97 5.27 -63.07
CA GLU A 654 -10.09 5.73 -64.49
C GLU A 654 -11.26 6.79 -64.59
N VAL A 655 -11.54 7.60 -65.62
CA VAL A 655 -11.34 7.66 -67.10
C VAL A 655 -12.44 6.95 -67.95
N ALA A 656 -13.04 7.49 -69.05
CA ALA A 656 -13.45 8.86 -69.45
C ALA A 656 -14.30 8.84 -70.78
N GLU A 657 -15.08 9.89 -71.06
CA GLU A 657 -15.63 10.21 -72.40
C GLU A 657 -15.36 11.68 -72.83
N HIS A 658 -15.53 11.96 -74.14
CA HIS A 658 -15.25 13.22 -74.85
C HIS A 658 -16.24 14.38 -74.49
N ASN A 659 -15.99 15.68 -74.75
CA ASN A 659 -14.97 16.36 -75.59
C ASN A 659 -14.79 17.86 -75.22
N ASN A 660 -13.61 18.44 -75.50
CA ASN A 660 -13.36 19.90 -75.76
C ASN A 660 -13.66 20.93 -74.64
N LEU A 661 -12.85 21.94 -74.25
CA LEU A 661 -11.55 22.58 -74.63
C LEU A 661 -11.09 23.48 -73.42
N LYS A 662 -9.88 24.06 -73.24
CA LYS A 662 -8.48 23.79 -73.66
C LYS A 662 -7.54 24.94 -73.15
N ILE A 663 -6.48 24.63 -72.38
CA ILE A 663 -5.22 25.45 -72.14
C ILE A 663 -5.39 26.75 -71.29
N HIS A 664 -4.55 27.18 -70.31
CA HIS A 664 -3.32 26.74 -69.58
C HIS A 664 -2.97 27.84 -68.49
N LYS A 665 -1.97 27.83 -67.56
CA LYS A 665 -0.93 26.88 -67.05
C LYS A 665 -0.32 27.38 -65.70
N LEU A 666 0.33 26.45 -64.96
CA LEU A 666 1.46 26.59 -64.00
C LEU A 666 1.24 27.24 -62.61
N ASN A 667 2.09 26.82 -61.66
CA ASN A 667 1.96 26.93 -60.18
C ASN A 667 3.29 27.33 -59.50
N GLN A 668 3.26 27.82 -58.26
CA GLN A 668 3.97 27.27 -57.06
C GLN A 668 3.72 28.14 -55.79
N ASP A 669 4.14 27.67 -54.61
CA ASP A 669 3.50 27.94 -53.31
C ASP A 669 4.39 28.52 -52.17
N GLU A 670 3.72 28.88 -51.07
CA GLU A 670 4.12 28.88 -49.63
C GLU A 670 4.98 29.97 -48.92
N TYR A 671 4.49 30.32 -47.70
CA TYR A 671 5.17 30.71 -46.43
C TYR A 671 6.12 31.95 -46.34
N SER A 672 6.28 32.65 -45.19
CA SER A 672 5.53 32.76 -43.92
C SER A 672 5.98 33.99 -43.09
N ILE A 673 5.29 34.25 -41.96
CA ILE A 673 5.64 35.11 -40.79
C ILE A 673 5.49 36.64 -40.94
N ASP A 674 4.96 37.17 -39.84
CA ASP A 674 4.74 38.55 -39.36
C ASP A 674 5.96 39.51 -39.55
N ASP A 675 5.87 40.84 -39.36
CA ASP A 675 5.01 41.56 -38.40
C ASP A 675 4.87 43.07 -38.72
N ASN A 676 3.97 43.74 -37.98
CA ASN A 676 3.82 45.19 -37.76
C ASN A 676 3.16 46.08 -38.84
N LEU A 677 2.06 46.73 -38.40
CA LEU A 677 1.78 48.18 -38.44
C LEU A 677 2.10 48.97 -39.74
N THR A 678 1.20 49.83 -40.25
CA THR A 678 0.94 51.12 -39.58
C THR A 678 -0.32 51.85 -40.09
N GLN A 679 -1.09 52.37 -39.13
CA GLN A 679 -2.03 53.51 -39.15
C GLN A 679 -2.31 54.29 -40.46
N ARG A 680 -3.60 54.48 -40.78
CA ARG A 680 -4.24 55.72 -41.29
C ARG A 680 -5.73 55.67 -40.90
N GLN A 681 -6.25 56.56 -40.06
CA GLN A 681 -6.57 58.00 -40.22
C GLN A 681 -8.01 58.28 -40.70
N PHE A 682 -8.56 59.38 -40.16
CA PHE A 682 -9.70 60.18 -40.62
C PHE A 682 -11.16 59.76 -40.34
N LEU A 683 -11.95 60.82 -40.11
CA LEU A 683 -13.42 60.93 -39.98
C LEU A 683 -14.02 60.24 -38.74
N HIS A 684 -14.77 60.91 -37.85
CA HIS A 684 -15.75 61.99 -37.99
C HIS A 684 -17.00 61.58 -38.78
N ASN A 685 -17.83 60.73 -38.18
CA ASN A 685 -19.28 60.80 -38.35
C ASN A 685 -20.04 60.16 -37.18
N LYS A 686 -21.34 60.48 -37.13
CA LYS A 686 -22.33 60.07 -36.13
C LYS A 686 -22.37 58.54 -35.93
N TYR A 687 -22.50 58.09 -34.67
CA TYR A 687 -23.73 57.46 -34.16
C TYR A 687 -23.83 57.60 -32.64
#